data_AF-A0A9P1ERP6-F1
#
_entry.id   AF-A0A9P1ERP6-F1
#
_cell.length_a   1.000
_cell.length_b   1.000
_cell.length_c   1.000
_cell.angle_alpha   90.00
_cell.angle_beta   90.00
_cell.angle_gamma   90.00
#
_symmetry.space_group_name_H-M   'P 1'
#
loop_
_entity.id
_entity.type
_entity.pdbx_description
1 polymer ?
#
loop_
_entity_poly.entity_id
_entity_poly.type
_entity_poly.pdbx_seq_one_letter_code
_entity_poly.pdbx_strand_id
1 'polypeptide(L)'
;MDPNLRPVAVKRTQKQWEKPKNSSPRPPLKIYNSLTRQKEEFVPNHGMNVKWYICGPTVYDSAHMGHARSYLSLDILRRVFKDHFGYRVQFIMNITDVDDKIIKRARQRHLLKSYFDESQAPSVIKVCEDVVAALEHFTAKFETEVDPDKKKMLEVMIRKVQGQSDALEAAMKAQDSIAIENAKGQLLNESRDVLSEWLDHNHGKDVRDHSVFDQLAKTYENEFFADMARLNVLPVNVLTRVSEYVPEVIKYVRTIINNGYAYATQDGSVYFDTKAFEQNPKHFYAKLVPEAYGDDSEELMKNMREGEGELSMSDEKLKAKRSPNDFALWKSSKDGEPHWESDWGNGRPGWHIECSVMSSAICGNKLDIHAGGFDLKFPHHDNEIAQVEAHYDDPHWVNYFLHCGTLRIQGMKMSKSLKNFITIREALKQYTPRQLRLLFLMHNWADVLDYSHSTMERAIQFEKVANEFFLLVKDYLRRHYKPESSQGYQKFNANELKLMNDFERIEEEVDIALSDSIDTRTVIEKFRELIGLGNAYIITKEKEGLVPNCLIIRDIAEFMTKMLKMFGAIPQGSQDIGFTSEDEENQGESTSFNKEALVMPYLTTLADFREEVRNDAKQSGVTSILEKCDVLRDKKLPELGVRLEDKNNQTTIKLVDRATLLREMEQKEAEKKRKEVEKTEKERKVREKAEKEAVAAKIRPEDLFKQGEHEGKYSKFDERGVPTHLADGTEITKSQLKKLEKVGKTLLPLGIQLEDLHSNSVISYIGGTSLFMQMQQRLAEKEQKKRKKAVAAKIRSEDLFKQGEHEGKYSKFNERGVPTHLADGTEISKSVGEARKGVEKKVLTKMIQQ
;
A
#
# COMPACT_ATOMS: atom_id res chain seq x y z
N MET A 1 49.92 74.34 6.13
CA MET A 1 49.40 73.06 6.67
C MET A 1 50.56 72.09 6.68
N ASP A 2 50.93 71.60 7.86
CA ASP A 2 52.02 70.65 8.03
C ASP A 2 51.58 69.25 7.52
N PRO A 3 52.26 68.67 6.51
CA PRO A 3 51.92 67.34 5.99
C PRO A 3 52.16 66.20 6.99
N ASN A 4 52.75 66.46 8.17
CA ASN A 4 53.03 65.46 9.20
C ASN A 4 51.96 65.32 10.29
N LEU A 5 50.89 66.13 10.29
CA LEU A 5 49.79 65.97 11.23
C LEU A 5 48.80 64.90 10.75
N ARG A 6 49.12 63.63 11.01
CA ARG A 6 48.11 62.55 10.94
C ARG A 6 47.03 62.80 12.00
N PRO A 7 45.74 62.76 11.65
CA PRO A 7 44.68 62.91 12.64
C PRO A 7 44.84 61.83 13.71
N VAL A 8 44.88 62.25 14.99
CA VAL A 8 44.92 61.34 16.14
C VAL A 8 43.65 60.49 16.06
N ALA A 9 43.82 59.20 15.72
CA ALA A 9 42.72 58.27 15.65
C ALA A 9 42.09 58.15 17.04
N VAL A 10 40.88 58.68 17.19
CA VAL A 10 40.07 58.50 18.40
C VAL A 10 39.88 56.99 18.58
N LYS A 11 40.33 56.45 19.71
CA LYS A 11 40.13 55.04 20.07
C LYS A 11 38.63 54.76 20.02
N ARG A 12 38.19 54.01 19.01
CA ARG A 12 36.81 53.51 18.92
C ARG A 12 36.62 52.46 20.00
N THR A 13 35.58 52.61 20.81
CA THR A 13 35.11 51.54 21.69
C THR A 13 34.22 50.58 20.90
N GLN A 14 34.29 49.29 21.23
CA GLN A 14 33.42 48.29 20.65
C GLN A 14 31.96 48.70 20.92
N LYS A 15 31.14 48.76 19.87
CA LYS A 15 29.70 48.98 20.05
C LYS A 15 29.11 47.82 20.84
N GLN A 16 28.14 48.11 21.71
CA GLN A 16 27.42 47.08 22.46
C GLN A 16 26.78 46.11 21.46
N TRP A 17 27.14 44.83 21.57
CA TRP A 17 26.54 43.79 20.76
C TRP A 17 25.10 43.55 21.23
N GLU A 18 24.16 43.61 20.29
CA GLU A 18 22.76 43.28 20.54
C GLU A 18 22.56 41.78 20.30
N LYS A 19 22.06 41.08 21.33
CA LYS A 19 21.72 39.66 21.19
C LYS A 19 20.61 39.52 20.14
N PRO A 20 20.80 38.70 19.09
CA PRO A 20 19.77 38.46 18.09
C PRO A 20 18.48 37.94 18.74
N LYS A 21 17.33 38.44 18.29
CA LYS A 21 16.03 37.87 18.62
C LYS A 21 15.76 36.73 17.63
N ASN A 22 15.40 35.55 18.14
CA ASN A 22 14.97 34.46 17.28
C ASN A 22 13.60 34.82 16.70
N SER A 23 13.54 35.16 15.42
CA SER A 23 12.32 35.55 14.72
C SER A 23 11.43 34.34 14.35
N SER A 24 11.97 33.13 14.38
CA SER A 24 11.32 31.91 13.92
C SER A 24 11.66 30.72 14.84
N PRO A 25 11.17 30.68 16.10
CA PRO A 25 11.40 29.53 16.96
C PRO A 25 10.72 28.29 16.39
N ARG A 26 11.39 27.13 16.47
CA ARG A 26 10.80 25.83 16.11
C ARG A 26 9.51 25.64 16.92
N PRO A 27 8.38 25.27 16.27
CA PRO A 27 7.14 24.99 16.99
C PRO A 27 7.31 23.79 17.94
N PRO A 28 6.62 23.77 19.09
CA PRO A 28 6.62 22.61 19.98
C PRO A 28 5.98 21.41 19.28
N LEU A 29 6.45 20.20 19.61
CA LEU A 29 5.85 18.96 19.11
C LEU A 29 4.43 18.85 19.65
N LYS A 30 3.45 18.78 18.75
CA LYS A 30 2.09 18.34 19.04
C LYS A 30 1.89 16.92 18.57
N ILE A 31 1.15 16.10 19.30
CA ILE A 31 0.86 14.71 18.92
C ILE A 31 -0.63 14.44 19.08
N TYR A 32 -1.23 13.72 18.12
CA TYR A 32 -2.62 13.28 18.25
C TYR A 32 -2.76 12.30 19.42
N ASN A 33 -3.51 12.70 20.45
CA ASN A 33 -3.78 11.89 21.62
C ASN A 33 -5.14 11.22 21.48
N SER A 34 -5.16 9.89 21.47
CA SER A 34 -6.40 9.12 21.31
C SER A 34 -7.37 9.28 22.48
N LEU A 35 -6.85 9.69 23.65
CA LEU A 35 -7.62 10.00 24.85
C LEU A 35 -8.47 11.25 24.67
N THR A 36 -7.90 12.33 24.13
CA THR A 36 -8.58 13.62 23.93
C THR A 36 -9.18 13.78 22.53
N ARG A 37 -8.78 12.93 21.57
CA ARG A 37 -9.10 13.01 20.13
C ARG A 37 -8.64 14.32 19.49
N GLN A 38 -7.58 14.92 20.05
CA GLN A 38 -7.01 16.19 19.61
C GLN A 38 -5.49 16.10 19.54
N LYS A 39 -4.88 17.05 18.83
CA LYS A 39 -3.43 17.20 18.80
C LYS A 39 -3.00 18.06 20.00
N GLU A 40 -2.37 17.41 20.97
CA GLU A 40 -1.92 18.03 22.22
C GLU A 40 -0.43 18.36 22.13
N GLU A 41 0.01 19.44 22.78
CA GLU A 41 1.44 19.66 22.99
C GLU A 41 2.04 18.50 23.80
N PHE A 42 3.15 17.95 23.32
CA PHE A 42 3.82 16.83 23.96
C PHE A 42 4.72 17.33 25.11
N VAL A 43 4.36 16.93 26.33
CA VAL A 43 5.08 17.27 27.56
C VAL A 43 5.37 15.97 28.32
N PRO A 44 6.63 15.52 28.35
CA PRO A 44 7.01 14.32 29.10
C PRO A 44 7.08 14.58 30.61
N ASN A 45 6.90 13.53 31.39
CA ASN A 45 6.98 13.55 32.85
C ASN A 45 8.37 13.97 33.37
N HIS A 46 9.45 13.69 32.61
CA HIS A 46 10.82 13.88 33.08
C HIS A 46 11.78 14.48 32.02
N GLY A 47 11.65 15.78 31.77
CA GLY A 47 12.62 16.54 30.96
C GLY A 47 12.70 16.00 29.53
N MET A 48 13.86 15.51 29.08
CA MET A 48 14.01 14.92 27.74
C MET A 48 13.80 13.40 27.72
N ASN A 49 13.52 12.76 28.86
CA ASN A 49 13.33 11.31 28.94
C ASN A 49 11.87 10.95 28.69
N VAL A 50 11.63 9.98 27.81
CA VAL A 50 10.28 9.51 27.45
C VAL A 50 10.20 8.00 27.68
N LYS A 51 9.31 7.57 28.58
CA LYS A 51 8.93 6.16 28.73
C LYS A 51 7.77 5.85 27.79
N TRP A 52 8.02 4.94 26.86
CA TRP A 52 7.06 4.57 25.84
C TRP A 52 6.83 3.06 25.86
N TYR A 53 5.66 2.62 26.30
CA TYR A 53 5.25 1.22 26.27
C TYR A 53 4.34 0.92 25.08
N ILE A 54 4.65 -0.11 24.31
CA ILE A 54 3.83 -0.58 23.19
C ILE A 54 3.35 -2.01 23.43
N CYS A 55 2.10 -2.28 23.08
CA CYS A 55 1.60 -3.65 23.06
C CYS A 55 2.24 -4.41 21.89
N GLY A 56 2.92 -5.51 22.19
CA GLY A 56 3.57 -6.36 21.20
C GLY A 56 2.68 -7.50 20.69
N PRO A 57 3.26 -8.43 19.91
CA PRO A 57 2.49 -9.46 19.22
C PRO A 57 2.12 -10.63 20.15
N THR A 58 0.97 -11.25 19.87
CA THR A 58 0.69 -12.63 20.31
C THR A 58 1.39 -13.61 19.37
N VAL A 59 2.38 -14.35 19.88
CA VAL A 59 3.31 -15.17 19.07
C VAL A 59 2.78 -16.58 18.77
N TYR A 60 1.60 -16.66 18.15
CA TYR A 60 0.98 -17.94 17.76
C TYR A 60 1.08 -18.25 16.26
N ASP A 61 1.29 -17.23 15.43
CA ASP A 61 1.38 -17.35 13.97
C ASP A 61 2.11 -16.16 13.35
N SER A 62 2.52 -16.28 12.08
CA SER A 62 3.34 -15.30 11.35
C SER A 62 2.76 -13.88 11.41
N ALA A 63 3.64 -12.89 11.44
CA ALA A 63 3.26 -11.49 11.35
C ALA A 63 2.75 -11.13 9.94
N HIS A 64 1.84 -10.16 9.88
CA HIS A 64 1.17 -9.75 8.64
C HIS A 64 1.25 -8.25 8.39
N MET A 65 0.82 -7.80 7.22
CA MET A 65 0.90 -6.40 6.81
C MET A 65 0.21 -5.42 7.79
N GLY A 66 -0.87 -5.83 8.47
CA GLY A 66 -1.43 -5.07 9.60
C GLY A 66 -0.44 -4.83 10.76
N HIS A 67 0.34 -5.84 11.15
CA HIS A 67 1.41 -5.68 12.14
C HIS A 67 2.51 -4.76 11.60
N ALA A 68 2.92 -4.95 10.35
CA ALA A 68 3.91 -4.08 9.71
C ALA A 68 3.47 -2.61 9.76
N ARG A 69 2.20 -2.30 9.47
CA ARG A 69 1.65 -0.95 9.57
C ARG A 69 1.82 -0.35 10.96
N SER A 70 1.45 -1.08 12.02
CA SER A 70 1.56 -0.58 13.39
C SER A 70 3.03 -0.38 13.80
N TYR A 71 3.86 -1.42 13.70
CA TYR A 71 5.24 -1.36 14.19
C TYR A 71 6.14 -0.44 13.37
N LEU A 72 5.95 -0.35 12.04
CA LEU A 72 6.69 0.62 11.22
C LEU A 72 6.30 2.06 11.54
N SER A 73 5.00 2.33 11.73
CA SER A 73 4.56 3.68 12.06
C SER A 73 5.11 4.11 13.42
N LEU A 74 5.02 3.25 14.44
CA LEU A 74 5.59 3.53 15.77
C LEU A 74 7.13 3.67 15.75
N ASP A 75 7.83 2.88 14.92
CA ASP A 75 9.26 3.02 14.70
C ASP A 75 9.62 4.39 14.10
N ILE A 76 8.88 4.84 13.08
CA ILE A 76 9.04 6.15 12.46
C ILE A 76 8.81 7.26 13.49
N LEU A 77 7.72 7.20 14.27
CA LEU A 77 7.45 8.18 15.32
C LEU A 77 8.60 8.21 16.33
N ARG A 78 9.02 7.05 16.86
CA ARG A 78 10.15 6.94 17.80
C ARG A 78 11.43 7.56 17.25
N ARG A 79 11.75 7.30 15.97
CA ARG A 79 12.92 7.87 15.30
C ARG A 79 12.84 9.40 15.22
N VAL A 80 11.67 9.95 14.88
CA VAL A 80 11.46 11.41 14.85
C VAL A 80 11.59 12.02 16.25
N PHE A 81 10.98 11.41 17.27
CA PHE A 81 11.14 11.85 18.66
C PHE A 81 12.62 11.93 19.08
N LYS A 82 13.39 10.89 18.75
CA LYS A 82 14.81 10.80 19.11
C LYS A 82 15.69 11.75 18.29
N ASP A 83 15.62 11.66 16.98
CA ASP A 83 16.64 12.24 16.09
C ASP A 83 16.28 13.67 15.68
N HIS A 84 15.00 14.04 15.64
CA HIS A 84 14.54 15.39 15.29
C HIS A 84 14.34 16.29 16.52
N PHE A 85 13.69 15.76 17.56
CA PHE A 85 13.36 16.50 18.78
C PHE A 85 14.36 16.27 19.93
N GLY A 86 15.25 15.28 19.82
CA GLY A 86 16.30 15.04 20.81
C GLY A 86 15.84 14.30 22.08
N TYR A 87 14.65 13.70 22.08
CA TYR A 87 14.16 12.95 23.24
C TYR A 87 14.96 11.65 23.44
N ARG A 88 15.27 11.33 24.70
CA ARG A 88 15.78 10.02 25.10
C ARG A 88 14.59 9.09 25.33
N VAL A 89 14.20 8.38 24.27
CA VAL A 89 13.11 7.40 24.32
C VAL A 89 13.61 6.08 24.90
N GLN A 90 13.00 5.64 26.01
CA GLN A 90 13.06 4.27 26.48
C GLN A 90 11.82 3.56 25.92
N PHE A 91 12.03 2.71 24.93
CA PHE A 91 10.97 2.00 24.21
C PHE A 91 10.83 0.58 24.73
N ILE A 92 9.67 0.28 25.33
CA ILE A 92 9.34 -0.99 25.98
C ILE A 92 8.26 -1.69 25.16
N MET A 93 8.40 -3.00 25.01
CA MET A 93 7.40 -3.83 24.33
C MET A 93 7.27 -5.16 25.06
N ASN A 94 6.05 -5.69 25.16
CA ASN A 94 5.84 -7.06 25.60
C ASN A 94 5.80 -8.06 24.44
N ILE A 95 5.96 -9.33 24.77
CA ILE A 95 5.52 -10.46 23.94
C ILE A 95 4.44 -11.18 24.72
N THR A 96 3.26 -11.33 24.12
CA THR A 96 2.24 -12.23 24.66
C THR A 96 2.58 -13.64 24.20
N ASP A 97 3.31 -14.36 25.05
CA ASP A 97 3.71 -15.76 24.87
C ASP A 97 2.83 -16.76 25.64
N VAL A 98 1.81 -16.26 26.35
CA VAL A 98 0.76 -17.04 27.02
C VAL A 98 -0.59 -16.50 26.56
N ASP A 99 -1.33 -17.25 25.75
CA ASP A 99 -2.69 -16.88 25.29
C ASP A 99 -3.46 -18.10 24.79
N ASP A 100 -4.79 -18.04 24.80
CA ASP A 100 -5.67 -19.10 24.29
C ASP A 100 -5.35 -19.47 22.83
N LYS A 101 -4.97 -18.49 21.99
CA LYS A 101 -4.59 -18.73 20.59
C LYS A 101 -3.28 -19.52 20.47
N ILE A 102 -2.32 -19.28 21.37
CA ILE A 102 -1.06 -20.02 21.42
C ILE A 102 -1.34 -21.46 21.84
N ILE A 103 -2.13 -21.64 22.91
CA ILE A 103 -2.49 -22.96 23.45
C ILE A 103 -3.13 -23.81 22.35
N LYS A 104 -4.20 -23.29 21.73
CA LYS A 104 -4.92 -23.98 20.67
C LYS A 104 -4.01 -24.29 19.48
N ARG A 105 -3.26 -23.31 18.98
CA ARG A 105 -2.39 -23.50 17.81
C ARG A 105 -1.26 -24.48 18.08
N ALA A 106 -0.70 -24.49 19.28
CA ALA A 106 0.39 -25.39 19.66
C ALA A 106 -0.10 -26.84 19.71
N ARG A 107 -1.23 -27.11 20.36
CA ARG A 107 -1.85 -28.44 20.39
C ARG A 107 -2.23 -28.92 19.00
N GLN A 108 -2.91 -28.08 18.21
CA GLN A 108 -3.26 -28.40 16.82
C GLN A 108 -2.05 -28.82 16.00
N ARG A 109 -0.93 -28.07 16.06
CA ARG A 109 0.29 -28.41 15.30
C ARG A 109 0.98 -29.65 15.84
N HIS A 110 1.05 -29.80 17.16
CA HIS A 110 1.66 -30.95 17.80
C HIS A 110 0.89 -32.23 17.43
N LEU A 111 -0.42 -32.26 17.67
CA LEU A 111 -1.27 -33.40 17.37
C LEU A 111 -1.28 -33.74 15.88
N LEU A 112 -1.37 -32.73 15.00
CA LEU A 112 -1.32 -32.97 13.55
C LEU A 112 0.04 -33.51 13.12
N LYS A 113 1.15 -33.03 13.71
CA LYS A 113 2.49 -33.54 13.42
C LYS A 113 2.62 -34.99 13.88
N SER A 114 2.18 -35.30 15.09
CA SER A 114 2.18 -36.66 15.64
C SER A 114 1.29 -37.62 14.83
N TYR A 115 0.17 -37.12 14.32
CA TYR A 115 -0.74 -37.87 13.46
C TYR A 115 -0.09 -38.28 12.13
N PHE A 116 0.84 -37.48 11.58
CA PHE A 116 1.54 -37.78 10.33
C PHE A 116 2.96 -38.33 10.50
N ASP A 117 3.39 -38.63 11.73
CA ASP A 117 4.70 -39.21 11.97
C ASP A 117 4.76 -40.64 11.41
N GLU A 118 5.74 -40.93 10.54
CA GLU A 118 5.87 -42.19 9.79
C GLU A 118 5.92 -43.44 10.69
N SER A 119 6.34 -43.30 11.94
CA SER A 119 6.41 -44.38 12.91
C SER A 119 5.03 -44.84 13.44
N GLN A 120 4.00 -44.00 13.34
CA GLN A 120 2.63 -44.26 13.81
C GLN A 120 1.53 -43.74 12.86
N ALA A 121 1.89 -43.46 11.60
CA ALA A 121 0.98 -42.84 10.65
C ALA A 121 -0.26 -43.75 10.41
N PRO A 122 -1.48 -43.20 10.52
CA PRO A 122 -2.71 -43.95 10.30
C PRO A 122 -2.80 -44.43 8.85
N SER A 123 -3.49 -45.55 8.66
CA SER A 123 -3.78 -46.08 7.33
C SER A 123 -4.58 -45.06 6.52
N VAL A 124 -4.50 -45.12 5.19
CA VAL A 124 -5.26 -44.22 4.31
C VAL A 124 -6.76 -44.26 4.59
N ILE A 125 -7.27 -45.45 4.90
CA ILE A 125 -8.68 -45.65 5.27
C ILE A 125 -9.00 -44.87 6.55
N LYS A 126 -8.14 -44.98 7.57
CA LYS A 126 -8.31 -44.29 8.84
C LYS A 126 -8.26 -42.77 8.68
N VAL A 127 -7.36 -42.27 7.84
CA VAL A 127 -7.30 -40.85 7.48
C VAL A 127 -8.63 -40.39 6.87
N CYS A 128 -9.18 -41.12 5.91
CA CYS A 128 -10.45 -40.76 5.28
C CYS A 128 -11.59 -40.75 6.30
N GLU A 129 -11.66 -41.76 7.18
CA GLU A 129 -12.65 -41.82 8.28
C GLU A 129 -12.54 -40.61 9.21
N ASP A 130 -11.32 -40.26 9.64
CA ASP A 130 -11.10 -39.14 10.54
C ASP A 130 -11.40 -37.79 9.87
N VAL A 131 -11.12 -37.65 8.58
CA VAL A 131 -11.49 -36.44 7.79
C VAL A 131 -13.00 -36.30 7.68
N VAL A 132 -13.74 -37.40 7.47
CA VAL A 132 -15.22 -37.37 7.46
C VAL A 132 -15.77 -36.99 8.83
N ALA A 133 -15.26 -37.59 9.90
CA ALA A 133 -15.66 -37.23 11.27
C ALA A 133 -15.33 -35.76 11.61
N ALA A 134 -14.20 -35.25 11.12
CA ALA A 134 -13.83 -33.85 11.26
C ALA A 134 -14.78 -32.92 10.48
N LEU A 135 -15.24 -33.32 9.28
CA LEU A 135 -16.24 -32.56 8.53
C LEU A 135 -17.60 -32.53 9.20
N GLU A 136 -18.04 -33.64 9.81
CA GLU A 136 -19.29 -33.68 10.59
C GLU A 136 -19.22 -32.70 11.77
N HIS A 137 -18.09 -32.69 12.50
CA HIS A 137 -17.84 -31.73 13.58
C HIS A 137 -17.91 -30.27 13.10
N PHE A 138 -17.29 -29.96 11.95
CA PHE A 138 -17.32 -28.62 11.36
C PHE A 138 -18.71 -28.22 10.84
N THR A 139 -19.48 -29.18 10.32
CA THR A 139 -20.85 -28.94 9.84
C THR A 139 -21.76 -28.56 11.00
N ALA A 140 -21.68 -29.28 12.13
CA ALA A 140 -22.41 -28.92 13.34
C ALA A 140 -22.05 -27.51 13.84
N LYS A 141 -20.75 -27.16 13.82
CA LYS A 141 -20.29 -25.81 14.17
C LYS A 141 -20.84 -24.75 13.22
N PHE A 142 -20.83 -25.01 11.91
CA PHE A 142 -21.40 -24.12 10.89
C PHE A 142 -22.89 -23.86 11.10
N GLU A 143 -23.67 -24.87 11.50
CA GLU A 143 -25.10 -24.73 11.78
C GLU A 143 -25.35 -23.79 12.97
N THR A 144 -24.51 -23.88 14.01
CA THR A 144 -24.62 -23.07 15.24
C THR A 144 -23.94 -21.70 15.17
N GLU A 145 -23.08 -21.45 14.17
CA GLU A 145 -22.35 -20.19 14.03
C GLU A 145 -23.28 -19.05 13.60
N VAL A 146 -23.16 -17.93 14.31
CA VAL A 146 -23.97 -16.72 14.15
C VAL A 146 -23.22 -15.62 13.41
N ASP A 147 -21.89 -15.58 13.50
CA ASP A 147 -21.08 -14.57 12.82
C ASP A 147 -21.05 -14.86 11.30
N PRO A 148 -21.50 -13.91 10.44
CA PRO A 148 -21.65 -14.15 9.01
C PRO A 148 -20.32 -14.40 8.29
N ASP A 149 -19.23 -13.77 8.75
CA ASP A 149 -17.90 -13.95 8.16
C ASP A 149 -17.31 -15.32 8.54
N LYS A 150 -17.43 -15.72 9.80
CA LYS A 150 -17.00 -17.05 10.27
C LYS A 150 -17.82 -18.16 9.61
N LYS A 151 -19.14 -17.96 9.47
CA LYS A 151 -20.02 -18.91 8.80
C LYS A 151 -19.61 -19.13 7.34
N LYS A 152 -19.35 -18.04 6.61
CA LYS A 152 -18.83 -18.10 5.24
C LYS A 152 -17.47 -18.79 5.16
N MET A 153 -16.58 -18.52 6.13
CA MET A 153 -15.27 -19.14 6.22
C MET A 153 -15.36 -20.67 6.45
N LEU A 154 -16.24 -21.12 7.37
CA LEU A 154 -16.54 -22.53 7.61
C LEU A 154 -17.13 -23.20 6.37
N GLU A 155 -18.10 -22.57 5.71
CA GLU A 155 -18.70 -23.07 4.46
C GLU A 155 -17.65 -23.31 3.38
N VAL A 156 -16.74 -22.36 3.17
CA VAL A 156 -15.66 -22.48 2.19
C VAL A 156 -14.75 -23.66 2.54
N MET A 157 -14.41 -23.88 3.82
CA MET A 157 -13.58 -25.02 4.24
C MET A 157 -14.29 -26.35 4.02
N ILE A 158 -15.54 -26.47 4.48
CA ILE A 158 -16.33 -27.69 4.33
C ILE A 158 -16.42 -28.06 2.85
N ARG A 159 -16.82 -27.12 1.99
CA ARG A 159 -16.90 -27.35 0.54
C ARG A 159 -15.56 -27.74 -0.08
N LYS A 160 -14.46 -27.11 0.36
CA LYS A 160 -13.12 -27.40 -0.17
C LYS A 160 -12.69 -28.82 0.15
N VAL A 161 -12.79 -29.22 1.41
CA VAL A 161 -12.39 -30.57 1.86
C VAL A 161 -13.33 -31.63 1.29
N GLN A 162 -14.65 -31.36 1.27
CA GLN A 162 -15.62 -32.30 0.71
C GLN A 162 -15.40 -32.51 -0.80
N GLY A 163 -15.10 -31.46 -1.56
CA GLY A 163 -14.72 -31.59 -2.96
C GLY A 163 -13.46 -32.43 -3.19
N GLN A 164 -12.48 -32.39 -2.28
CA GLN A 164 -11.31 -33.28 -2.35
C GLN A 164 -11.65 -34.72 -1.93
N SER A 165 -12.57 -34.89 -0.98
CA SER A 165 -13.06 -36.21 -0.56
C SER A 165 -13.79 -36.90 -1.72
N ASP A 166 -14.67 -36.18 -2.42
CA ASP A 166 -15.39 -36.66 -3.60
C ASP A 166 -14.42 -37.02 -4.74
N ALA A 167 -13.36 -36.21 -4.93
CA ALA A 167 -12.33 -36.48 -5.93
C ALA A 167 -11.54 -37.76 -5.62
N LEU A 168 -11.23 -38.01 -4.35
CA LEU A 168 -10.58 -39.25 -3.91
C LEU A 168 -11.50 -40.45 -4.11
N GLU A 169 -12.79 -40.34 -3.76
CA GLU A 169 -13.77 -41.41 -3.97
C GLU A 169 -13.93 -41.75 -5.46
N ALA A 170 -13.97 -40.73 -6.33
CA ALA A 170 -14.02 -40.91 -7.77
C ALA A 170 -12.75 -41.61 -8.31
N ALA A 171 -11.57 -41.23 -7.82
CA ALA A 171 -10.31 -41.87 -8.19
C ALA A 171 -10.25 -43.34 -7.74
N MET A 172 -10.75 -43.65 -6.54
CA MET A 172 -10.87 -45.02 -6.03
C MET A 172 -11.83 -45.86 -6.87
N LYS A 173 -12.97 -45.30 -7.28
CA LYS A 173 -13.94 -45.94 -8.20
C LYS A 173 -13.34 -46.19 -9.59
N ALA A 174 -12.47 -45.29 -10.06
CA ALA A 174 -11.78 -45.42 -11.34
C ALA A 174 -10.60 -46.41 -11.33
N GLN A 175 -10.21 -46.93 -10.15
CA GLN A 175 -9.07 -47.84 -9.95
C GLN A 175 -7.73 -47.30 -10.50
N ASP A 176 -7.57 -45.98 -10.59
CA ASP A 176 -6.32 -45.34 -11.06
C ASP A 176 -5.39 -45.07 -9.88
N SER A 177 -4.33 -45.89 -9.77
CA SER A 177 -3.33 -45.79 -8.70
C SER A 177 -2.66 -44.42 -8.57
N ILE A 178 -2.40 -43.72 -9.69
CA ILE A 178 -1.70 -42.43 -9.68
C ILE A 178 -2.68 -41.33 -9.28
N ALA A 179 -3.91 -41.39 -9.80
CA ALA A 179 -4.96 -40.44 -9.41
C ALA A 179 -5.33 -40.58 -7.92
N ILE A 180 -5.37 -41.79 -7.38
CA ILE A 180 -5.63 -42.06 -5.96
C ILE A 180 -4.53 -41.43 -5.10
N GLU A 181 -3.25 -41.62 -5.45
CA GLU A 181 -2.14 -41.08 -4.66
C GLU A 181 -2.10 -39.54 -4.68
N ASN A 182 -2.36 -38.92 -5.84
CA ASN A 182 -2.47 -37.47 -5.97
C ASN A 182 -3.68 -36.91 -5.21
N ALA A 183 -4.86 -37.50 -5.37
CA ALA A 183 -6.08 -37.07 -4.67
C ALA A 183 -5.94 -37.24 -3.15
N LYS A 184 -5.26 -38.30 -2.69
CA LYS A 184 -4.92 -38.50 -1.28
C LYS A 184 -4.00 -37.38 -0.77
N GLY A 185 -2.93 -37.05 -1.50
CA GLY A 185 -2.03 -35.96 -1.13
C GLY A 185 -2.74 -34.61 -1.05
N GLN A 186 -3.67 -34.34 -1.98
CA GLN A 186 -4.49 -33.13 -1.98
C GLN A 186 -5.48 -33.10 -0.82
N LEU A 187 -6.22 -34.18 -0.56
CA LEU A 187 -7.14 -34.27 0.57
C LEU A 187 -6.39 -34.06 1.89
N LEU A 188 -5.25 -34.72 2.06
CA LEU A 188 -4.41 -34.58 3.26
C LEU A 188 -3.92 -33.15 3.47
N ASN A 189 -3.52 -32.46 2.40
CA ASN A 189 -3.07 -31.08 2.50
C ASN A 189 -4.21 -30.11 2.81
N GLU A 190 -5.37 -30.32 2.17
CA GLU A 190 -6.52 -29.43 2.30
C GLU A 190 -7.36 -29.66 3.56
N SER A 191 -7.34 -30.87 4.11
CA SER A 191 -8.02 -31.22 5.36
C SER A 191 -7.23 -30.82 6.62
N ARG A 192 -5.97 -30.37 6.51
CA ARG A 192 -5.10 -30.08 7.67
C ARG A 192 -5.75 -29.20 8.73
N ASP A 193 -6.39 -28.11 8.32
CA ASP A 193 -7.01 -27.17 9.25
C ASP A 193 -8.18 -27.84 9.99
N VAL A 194 -9.08 -28.48 9.23
CA VAL A 194 -10.26 -29.19 9.74
C VAL A 194 -9.86 -30.34 10.68
N LEU A 195 -8.90 -31.17 10.23
CA LEU A 195 -8.38 -32.29 10.98
C LEU A 195 -7.64 -31.84 12.25
N SER A 196 -6.84 -30.78 12.19
CA SER A 196 -6.11 -30.29 13.36
C SER A 196 -7.02 -29.79 14.47
N GLU A 197 -8.13 -29.11 14.12
CA GLU A 197 -9.11 -28.66 15.10
C GLU A 197 -9.90 -29.83 15.69
N TRP A 198 -10.27 -30.82 14.88
CA TRP A 198 -10.91 -32.05 15.37
C TRP A 198 -9.98 -32.86 16.29
N LEU A 199 -8.70 -32.99 15.95
CA LEU A 199 -7.69 -33.62 16.80
C LEU A 199 -7.55 -32.87 18.13
N ASP A 200 -7.50 -31.53 18.13
CA ASP A 200 -7.45 -30.72 19.35
C ASP A 200 -8.68 -30.93 20.23
N HIS A 201 -9.88 -31.00 19.61
CA HIS A 201 -11.12 -31.25 20.34
C HIS A 201 -11.11 -32.59 21.09
N ASN A 202 -10.59 -33.65 20.45
CA ASN A 202 -10.62 -35.00 21.01
C ASN A 202 -9.43 -35.31 21.93
N HIS A 203 -8.24 -34.82 21.57
CA HIS A 203 -6.96 -35.20 22.18
C HIS A 203 -6.19 -34.02 22.81
N GLY A 204 -6.72 -32.81 22.77
CA GLY A 204 -6.06 -31.63 23.35
C GLY A 204 -5.75 -31.77 24.84
N LYS A 205 -6.61 -32.44 25.60
CA LYS A 205 -6.42 -32.74 27.03
C LYS A 205 -5.24 -33.68 27.33
N ASP A 206 -4.80 -34.44 26.32
CA ASP A 206 -3.71 -35.41 26.45
C ASP A 206 -2.33 -34.72 26.30
N VAL A 207 -2.29 -33.49 25.77
CA VAL A 207 -1.07 -32.70 25.60
C VAL A 207 -0.67 -32.08 26.94
N ARG A 208 0.16 -32.79 27.70
CA ARG A 208 0.65 -32.36 29.03
C ARG A 208 2.04 -31.74 29.04
N ASP A 209 2.78 -31.88 27.94
CA ASP A 209 4.12 -31.30 27.82
C ASP A 209 4.03 -29.80 27.55
N HIS A 210 4.39 -29.00 28.56
CA HIS A 210 4.36 -27.55 28.46
C HIS A 210 5.33 -26.99 27.39
N SER A 211 6.40 -27.72 27.06
CA SER A 211 7.39 -27.27 26.08
C SER A 211 6.82 -27.12 24.67
N VAL A 212 5.69 -27.78 24.38
CA VAL A 212 4.94 -27.65 23.12
C VAL A 212 4.46 -26.22 22.90
N PHE A 213 3.97 -25.56 23.95
CA PHE A 213 3.48 -24.18 23.89
C PHE A 213 4.64 -23.19 23.77
N ASP A 214 5.66 -23.36 24.62
CA ASP A 214 6.85 -22.50 24.65
C ASP A 214 7.61 -22.53 23.32
N GLN A 215 7.73 -23.70 22.71
CA GLN A 215 8.46 -23.86 21.44
C GLN A 215 7.72 -23.15 20.29
N LEU A 216 6.39 -23.21 20.26
CA LEU A 216 5.60 -22.46 19.28
C LEU A 216 5.80 -20.95 19.46
N ALA A 217 5.65 -20.47 20.70
CA ALA A 217 5.80 -19.06 21.05
C ALA A 217 7.18 -18.53 20.67
N LYS A 218 8.27 -19.23 21.07
CA LYS A 218 9.65 -18.87 20.72
C LYS A 218 9.90 -18.87 19.22
N THR A 219 9.32 -19.82 18.49
CA THR A 219 9.46 -19.87 17.02
C THR A 219 8.89 -18.61 16.37
N TYR A 220 7.68 -18.22 16.77
CA TYR A 220 7.02 -17.05 16.19
C TYR A 220 7.53 -15.72 16.74
N GLU A 221 8.06 -15.69 17.96
CA GLU A 221 8.81 -14.55 18.50
C GLU A 221 10.06 -14.27 17.66
N ASN A 222 10.87 -15.30 17.42
CA ASN A 222 12.07 -15.20 16.59
C ASN A 222 11.72 -14.78 15.16
N GLU A 223 10.67 -15.37 14.58
CA GLU A 223 10.16 -14.99 13.26
C GLU A 223 9.70 -13.53 13.22
N PHE A 224 8.97 -13.07 14.23
CA PHE A 224 8.51 -11.69 14.35
C PHE A 224 9.69 -10.71 14.36
N PHE A 225 10.70 -10.94 15.20
CA PHE A 225 11.88 -10.07 15.26
C PHE A 225 12.70 -10.12 13.97
N ALA A 226 12.83 -11.28 13.33
CA ALA A 226 13.47 -11.39 12.02
C ALA A 226 12.73 -10.57 10.96
N ASP A 227 11.40 -10.58 10.98
CA ASP A 227 10.59 -9.77 10.05
C ASP A 227 10.68 -8.28 10.37
N MET A 228 10.69 -7.88 11.65
CA MET A 228 10.91 -6.48 12.06
C MET A 228 12.29 -5.98 11.63
N ALA A 229 13.33 -6.80 11.79
CA ALA A 229 14.69 -6.49 11.34
C ALA A 229 14.76 -6.31 9.81
N ARG A 230 14.13 -7.21 9.04
CA ARG A 230 14.01 -7.08 7.56
C ARG A 230 13.32 -5.78 7.15
N LEU A 231 12.36 -5.31 7.94
CA LEU A 231 11.66 -4.03 7.74
C LEU A 231 12.43 -2.81 8.27
N ASN A 232 13.68 -2.99 8.76
CA ASN A 232 14.52 -1.96 9.37
C ASN A 232 13.86 -1.26 10.58
N VAL A 233 13.03 -1.99 11.33
CA VAL A 233 12.52 -1.54 12.63
C VAL A 233 13.64 -1.65 13.67
N LEU A 234 13.90 -0.60 14.44
CA LEU A 234 14.96 -0.68 15.47
C LEU A 234 14.52 -1.63 16.59
N PRO A 235 15.46 -2.38 17.20
CA PRO A 235 15.16 -3.18 18.38
C PRO A 235 14.57 -2.32 19.51
N VAL A 236 13.78 -2.96 20.37
CA VAL A 236 13.25 -2.32 21.57
C VAL A 236 14.34 -2.20 22.63
N ASN A 237 14.19 -1.26 23.56
CA ASN A 237 15.16 -1.10 24.66
C ASN A 237 14.91 -2.11 25.78
N VAL A 238 13.63 -2.44 26.04
CA VAL A 238 13.21 -3.41 27.03
C VAL A 238 12.17 -4.32 26.39
N LEU A 239 12.38 -5.63 26.51
CA LEU A 239 11.44 -6.65 26.08
C LEU A 239 10.96 -7.40 27.32
N THR A 240 9.65 -7.57 27.47
CA THR A 240 9.04 -8.36 28.56
C THR A 240 8.24 -9.51 27.97
N ARG A 241 8.21 -10.67 28.64
CA ARG A 241 7.37 -11.81 28.22
C ARG A 241 6.39 -12.15 29.32
N VAL A 242 5.16 -12.50 28.97
CA VAL A 242 4.11 -12.80 29.97
C VAL A 242 4.54 -13.94 30.89
N SER A 243 5.11 -15.00 30.32
CA SER A 243 5.59 -16.17 31.08
C SER A 243 6.62 -15.83 32.17
N GLU A 244 7.38 -14.74 32.00
CA GLU A 244 8.41 -14.28 32.94
C GLU A 244 7.84 -13.45 34.11
N TYR A 245 6.60 -12.95 34.00
CA TYR A 245 5.99 -11.99 34.95
C TYR A 245 4.74 -12.55 35.67
N VAL A 246 4.47 -13.86 35.56
CA VAL A 246 3.28 -14.47 36.17
C VAL A 246 3.22 -14.29 37.70
N PRO A 247 4.32 -14.42 38.47
CA PRO A 247 4.30 -14.12 39.91
C PRO A 247 3.87 -12.69 40.24
N GLU A 248 4.36 -11.72 39.46
CA GLU A 248 3.98 -10.31 39.55
C GLU A 248 2.51 -10.12 39.23
N VAL A 249 1.98 -10.81 38.20
CA VAL A 249 0.56 -10.78 37.86
C VAL A 249 -0.29 -11.22 39.04
N ILE A 250 0.02 -12.36 39.67
CA ILE A 250 -0.74 -12.86 40.83
C ILE A 250 -0.75 -11.82 41.96
N LYS A 251 0.41 -11.24 42.28
CA LYS A 251 0.52 -10.19 43.30
C LYS A 251 -0.29 -8.94 42.94
N TYR A 252 -0.28 -8.55 41.66
CA TYR A 252 -1.00 -7.39 41.16
C TYR A 252 -2.52 -7.58 41.27
N VAL A 253 -3.02 -8.75 40.85
CA VAL A 253 -4.43 -9.13 40.97
C VAL A 253 -4.87 -9.17 42.43
N ARG A 254 -4.06 -9.74 43.34
CA ARG A 254 -4.34 -9.71 44.78
C ARG A 254 -4.53 -8.28 45.30
N THR A 255 -3.74 -7.34 44.81
CA THR A 255 -3.85 -5.92 45.19
C THR A 255 -5.16 -5.30 44.68
N ILE A 256 -5.56 -5.59 43.43
CA ILE A 256 -6.85 -5.13 42.87
C ILE A 256 -8.03 -5.68 43.68
N ILE A 257 -7.98 -6.96 44.07
CA ILE A 257 -8.99 -7.57 44.96
C ILE A 257 -9.04 -6.84 46.30
N ASN A 258 -7.87 -6.61 46.93
CA ASN A 258 -7.79 -5.91 48.22
C ASN A 258 -8.32 -4.47 48.15
N ASN A 259 -8.18 -3.81 47.00
CA ASN A 259 -8.72 -2.48 46.75
C ASN A 259 -10.23 -2.50 46.44
N GLY A 260 -10.85 -3.68 46.31
CA GLY A 260 -12.30 -3.85 46.11
C GLY A 260 -12.76 -3.84 44.65
N TYR A 261 -11.84 -3.90 43.69
CA TYR A 261 -12.15 -3.80 42.25
C TYR A 261 -12.10 -5.14 41.50
N ALA A 262 -11.93 -6.26 42.21
CA ALA A 262 -11.94 -7.60 41.61
C ALA A 262 -12.51 -8.65 42.57
N TYR A 263 -12.97 -9.76 42.02
CA TYR A 263 -13.51 -10.89 42.78
C TYR A 263 -13.12 -12.23 42.16
N ALA A 264 -12.87 -13.22 43.01
CA ALA A 264 -12.66 -14.61 42.61
C ALA A 264 -14.00 -15.35 42.50
N THR A 265 -14.10 -16.26 41.54
CA THR A 265 -15.25 -17.15 41.32
C THR A 265 -14.95 -18.56 41.84
N GLN A 266 -15.99 -19.39 41.96
CA GLN A 266 -15.87 -20.75 42.52
C GLN A 266 -14.98 -21.67 41.67
N ASP A 267 -14.85 -21.41 40.37
CA ASP A 267 -14.01 -22.17 39.45
C ASP A 267 -12.52 -21.77 39.49
N GLY A 268 -12.15 -20.80 40.34
CA GLY A 268 -10.76 -20.32 40.46
C GLY A 268 -10.38 -19.20 39.49
N SER A 269 -11.32 -18.71 38.68
CA SER A 269 -11.09 -17.50 37.86
C SER A 269 -11.22 -16.24 38.72
N VAL A 270 -10.62 -15.13 38.27
CA VAL A 270 -10.74 -13.80 38.90
C VAL A 270 -11.14 -12.79 37.85
N TYR A 271 -12.18 -12.02 38.13
CA TYR A 271 -12.74 -11.00 37.24
C TYR A 271 -12.59 -9.60 37.84
N PHE A 272 -12.40 -8.60 36.98
CA PHE A 272 -12.45 -7.19 37.32
C PHE A 272 -13.91 -6.75 37.46
N ASP A 273 -14.26 -6.07 38.55
CA ASP A 273 -15.60 -5.57 38.83
C ASP A 273 -15.76 -4.16 38.28
N THR A 274 -16.25 -4.07 37.04
CA THR A 274 -16.43 -2.79 36.33
C THR A 274 -17.40 -1.86 37.05
N LYS A 275 -18.40 -2.41 37.75
CA LYS A 275 -19.37 -1.62 38.51
C LYS A 275 -18.77 -1.06 39.79
N ALA A 276 -17.99 -1.85 40.53
CA ALA A 276 -17.31 -1.37 41.72
C ALA A 276 -16.29 -0.26 41.40
N PHE A 277 -15.57 -0.39 40.28
CA PHE A 277 -14.64 0.64 39.81
C PHE A 277 -15.37 1.95 39.49
N GLU A 278 -16.47 1.90 38.72
CA GLU A 278 -17.26 3.07 38.34
C GLU A 278 -17.98 3.74 39.53
N GLN A 279 -18.30 2.99 40.59
CA GLN A 279 -18.91 3.55 41.79
C GLN A 279 -17.96 4.47 42.58
N ASN A 280 -16.65 4.35 42.37
CA ASN A 280 -15.69 5.25 42.99
C ASN A 280 -15.55 6.54 42.14
N PRO A 281 -15.85 7.73 42.69
CA PRO A 281 -15.82 8.98 41.93
C PRO A 281 -14.44 9.40 41.42
N LYS A 282 -13.36 8.73 41.87
CA LYS A 282 -12.01 8.94 41.32
C LYS A 282 -11.84 8.33 39.93
N HIS A 283 -12.57 7.26 39.65
CA HIS A 283 -12.31 6.34 38.53
C HIS A 283 -13.39 6.47 37.47
N PHE A 284 -13.05 6.16 36.22
CA PHE A 284 -13.97 6.22 35.08
C PHE A 284 -13.60 5.10 34.10
N TYR A 285 -14.50 4.12 33.93
CA TYR A 285 -14.30 3.00 33.02
C TYR A 285 -14.59 3.41 31.56
N ALA A 286 -13.90 2.77 30.61
CA ALA A 286 -13.96 3.13 29.19
C ALA A 286 -13.52 4.59 28.90
N LYS A 287 -12.48 5.08 29.58
CA LYS A 287 -11.96 6.45 29.44
C LYS A 287 -11.50 6.78 28.01
N LEU A 288 -11.01 5.78 27.27
CA LEU A 288 -10.43 5.93 25.94
C LEU A 288 -11.48 5.81 24.82
N VAL A 289 -12.49 4.93 25.01
CA VAL A 289 -13.67 4.79 24.14
C VAL A 289 -14.96 4.87 24.97
N PRO A 290 -15.38 6.07 25.45
CA PRO A 290 -16.57 6.20 26.29
C PRO A 290 -17.87 5.72 25.63
N GLU A 291 -17.96 5.83 24.30
CA GLU A 291 -19.10 5.35 23.52
C GLU A 291 -19.26 3.82 23.52
N ALA A 292 -18.23 3.06 23.90
CA ALA A 292 -18.32 1.62 24.09
C ALA A 292 -19.06 1.24 25.39
N TYR A 293 -19.17 2.18 26.34
CA TYR A 293 -19.81 1.88 27.62
C TYR A 293 -21.32 1.71 27.46
N GLY A 294 -21.82 0.49 27.71
CA GLY A 294 -23.25 0.19 27.64
C GLY A 294 -23.81 0.09 26.22
N ASP A 295 -22.93 0.00 25.21
CA ASP A 295 -23.32 -0.30 23.84
C ASP A 295 -23.43 -1.82 23.64
N ASP A 296 -24.64 -2.31 23.40
CA ASP A 296 -24.93 -3.72 23.13
C ASP A 296 -24.80 -4.08 21.64
N SER A 297 -24.16 -3.23 20.83
CA SER A 297 -23.92 -3.50 19.42
C SER A 297 -23.16 -4.82 19.22
N GLU A 298 -23.51 -5.53 18.15
CA GLU A 298 -22.93 -6.85 17.85
C GLU A 298 -21.41 -6.77 17.64
N GLU A 299 -20.92 -5.66 17.07
CA GLU A 299 -19.50 -5.40 16.85
C GLU A 299 -18.73 -5.23 18.17
N LEU A 300 -19.29 -4.48 19.12
CA LEU A 300 -18.63 -4.28 20.40
C LEU A 300 -18.63 -5.55 21.24
N MET A 301 -19.77 -6.24 21.30
CA MET A 301 -19.89 -7.53 21.96
C MET A 301 -18.92 -8.55 21.39
N LYS A 302 -18.66 -8.50 20.07
CA LYS A 302 -17.60 -9.31 19.43
C LYS A 302 -16.21 -8.95 19.97
N ASN A 303 -15.85 -7.67 20.03
CA ASN A 303 -14.54 -7.24 20.56
C ASN A 303 -14.35 -7.65 22.04
N MET A 304 -15.39 -7.55 22.86
CA MET A 304 -15.36 -7.99 24.26
C MET A 304 -15.16 -9.51 24.37
N ARG A 305 -15.90 -10.29 23.57
CA ARG A 305 -15.71 -11.75 23.50
C ARG A 305 -14.33 -12.15 23.02
N GLU A 306 -13.76 -11.44 22.05
CA GLU A 306 -12.38 -11.66 21.59
C GLU A 306 -11.36 -11.38 22.70
N GLY A 307 -11.60 -10.38 23.56
CA GLY A 307 -10.74 -10.07 24.72
C GLY A 307 -10.77 -11.14 25.82
N GLU A 308 -11.89 -11.84 25.98
CA GLU A 308 -12.05 -12.96 26.93
C GLU A 308 -11.32 -14.23 26.51
N GLY A 309 -11.06 -14.41 25.22
CA GLY A 309 -10.41 -15.61 24.67
C GLY A 309 -11.35 -16.80 24.50
N GLU A 310 -11.10 -17.59 23.45
CA GLU A 310 -12.00 -18.67 23.01
C GLU A 310 -12.18 -19.79 24.05
N LEU A 311 -11.15 -20.08 24.87
CA LEU A 311 -11.20 -21.22 25.80
C LEU A 311 -12.03 -20.91 27.07
N SER A 312 -12.35 -19.63 27.28
CA SER A 312 -13.04 -19.11 28.47
C SER A 312 -14.53 -18.82 28.25
N MET A 313 -15.04 -19.09 27.03
CA MET A 313 -16.40 -18.72 26.60
C MET A 313 -17.52 -19.74 26.89
N SER A 314 -17.31 -20.74 27.74
CA SER A 314 -18.39 -21.70 28.07
C SER A 314 -19.55 -21.03 28.82
N ASP A 315 -20.79 -21.45 28.52
CA ASP A 315 -22.03 -20.89 29.14
C ASP A 315 -22.00 -20.84 30.67
N GLU A 316 -21.34 -21.81 31.32
CA GLU A 316 -21.19 -21.85 32.78
C GLU A 316 -20.26 -20.74 33.31
N LYS A 317 -19.19 -20.39 32.59
CA LYS A 317 -18.24 -19.34 32.96
C LYS A 317 -18.82 -17.95 32.72
N LEU A 318 -19.60 -17.77 31.65
CA LEU A 318 -20.32 -16.51 31.40
C LEU A 318 -21.36 -16.20 32.48
N LYS A 319 -22.01 -17.22 33.04
CA LYS A 319 -22.94 -17.08 34.17
C LYS A 319 -22.27 -16.80 35.51
N ALA A 320 -20.97 -17.05 35.64
CA ALA A 320 -20.22 -16.81 36.88
C ALA A 320 -19.88 -15.32 37.11
N LYS A 321 -19.94 -14.49 36.05
CA LYS A 321 -19.70 -13.06 36.14
C LYS A 321 -20.86 -12.33 36.82
N ARG A 322 -20.54 -11.33 37.66
CA ARG A 322 -21.52 -10.42 38.26
C ARG A 322 -22.11 -9.45 37.23
N SER A 323 -21.31 -9.06 36.24
CA SER A 323 -21.71 -8.20 35.13
C SER A 323 -21.20 -8.74 33.80
N PRO A 324 -21.95 -8.62 32.69
CA PRO A 324 -21.47 -9.00 31.36
C PRO A 324 -20.18 -8.27 30.94
N ASN A 325 -19.98 -7.05 31.45
CA ASN A 325 -18.83 -6.20 31.13
C ASN A 325 -17.58 -6.51 31.94
N ASP A 326 -17.68 -7.34 32.98
CA ASP A 326 -16.53 -7.75 33.78
C ASP A 326 -15.60 -8.62 32.96
N PHE A 327 -14.30 -8.38 33.07
CA PHE A 327 -13.28 -9.07 32.28
C PHE A 327 -12.27 -9.83 33.14
N ALA A 328 -11.75 -10.94 32.61
CA ALA A 328 -10.88 -11.82 33.36
C ALA A 328 -9.50 -11.18 33.64
N LEU A 329 -9.10 -11.19 34.91
CA LEU A 329 -7.74 -10.91 35.36
C LEU A 329 -6.92 -12.20 35.46
N TRP A 330 -7.57 -13.28 35.91
CA TRP A 330 -6.98 -14.61 36.02
C TRP A 330 -7.98 -15.64 35.53
N LYS A 331 -7.54 -16.57 34.68
CA LYS A 331 -8.38 -17.61 34.07
C LYS A 331 -8.00 -18.96 34.65
N SER A 332 -8.98 -19.68 35.21
CA SER A 332 -8.78 -21.07 35.60
C SER A 332 -8.41 -21.93 34.39
N SER A 333 -7.34 -22.73 34.51
CA SER A 333 -6.86 -23.59 33.42
C SER A 333 -7.54 -24.96 33.48
N LYS A 334 -7.86 -25.52 32.31
CA LYS A 334 -8.37 -26.88 32.16
C LYS A 334 -7.22 -27.88 32.03
N ASP A 335 -7.53 -29.17 32.16
CA ASP A 335 -6.58 -30.25 31.90
C ASP A 335 -6.00 -30.16 30.48
N GLY A 336 -4.67 -30.24 30.38
CA GLY A 336 -3.93 -30.10 29.12
C GLY A 336 -3.67 -28.65 28.68
N GLU A 337 -4.01 -27.65 29.49
CA GLU A 337 -3.61 -26.25 29.30
C GLU A 337 -2.40 -25.92 30.20
N PRO A 338 -1.48 -25.04 29.74
CA PRO A 338 -0.42 -24.52 30.60
C PRO A 338 -1.04 -23.73 31.76
N HIS A 339 -0.42 -23.86 32.93
CA HIS A 339 -0.92 -23.24 34.15
C HIS A 339 0.21 -22.90 35.12
N TRP A 340 -0.11 -22.00 36.04
CA TRP A 340 0.68 -21.61 37.18
C TRP A 340 -0.17 -21.71 38.44
N GLU A 341 0.47 -22.05 39.55
CA GLU A 341 -0.18 -22.06 40.86
C GLU A 341 -0.47 -20.62 41.32
N SER A 342 -1.65 -20.41 41.90
CA SER A 342 -2.07 -19.12 42.44
C SER A 342 -2.96 -19.30 43.68
N ASP A 343 -3.27 -18.21 44.38
CA ASP A 343 -4.18 -18.24 45.54
C ASP A 343 -5.58 -18.76 45.21
N TRP A 344 -5.96 -18.73 43.94
CA TRP A 344 -7.29 -19.12 43.43
C TRP A 344 -7.27 -20.47 42.72
N GLY A 345 -6.15 -21.20 42.79
CA GLY A 345 -5.92 -22.47 42.08
C GLY A 345 -5.13 -22.30 40.79
N ASN A 346 -5.03 -23.38 40.02
CA ASN A 346 -4.24 -23.42 38.79
C ASN A 346 -4.91 -22.61 37.68
N GLY A 347 -4.14 -21.70 37.08
CA GLY A 347 -4.65 -20.85 36.01
C GLY A 347 -3.57 -20.13 35.24
N ARG A 348 -3.99 -19.11 34.50
CA ARG A 348 -3.14 -18.26 33.68
C ARG A 348 -3.63 -16.81 33.68
N PRO A 349 -2.76 -15.84 33.36
CA PRO A 349 -3.15 -14.44 33.21
C PRO A 349 -4.28 -14.24 32.18
N GLY A 350 -5.13 -13.23 32.40
CA GLY A 350 -5.98 -12.67 31.36
C GLY A 350 -5.20 -11.71 30.44
N TRP A 351 -5.61 -11.60 29.18
CA TRP A 351 -4.87 -10.85 28.16
C TRP A 351 -4.52 -9.40 28.56
N HIS A 352 -5.44 -8.70 29.23
CA HIS A 352 -5.25 -7.30 29.60
C HIS A 352 -4.27 -7.11 30.77
N ILE A 353 -4.33 -7.99 31.79
CA ILE A 353 -3.55 -7.81 33.02
C ILE A 353 -2.04 -7.93 32.78
N GLU A 354 -1.67 -8.68 31.75
CA GLU A 354 -0.30 -8.84 31.26
C GLU A 354 0.39 -7.49 31.05
N CYS A 355 -0.19 -6.65 30.20
CA CYS A 355 0.39 -5.38 29.81
C CYS A 355 0.39 -4.38 30.97
N SER A 356 -0.68 -4.35 31.78
CA SER A 356 -0.77 -3.54 33.00
C SER A 356 0.37 -3.84 33.98
N VAL A 357 0.67 -5.12 34.19
CA VAL A 357 1.70 -5.56 35.14
C VAL A 357 3.10 -5.30 34.58
N MET A 358 3.37 -5.70 33.34
CA MET A 358 4.69 -5.52 32.73
C MET A 358 5.04 -4.05 32.56
N SER A 359 4.10 -3.23 32.09
CA SER A 359 4.29 -1.79 31.96
C SER A 359 4.51 -1.14 33.33
N SER A 360 3.74 -1.51 34.36
CA SER A 360 3.91 -1.02 35.73
C SER A 360 5.25 -1.42 36.34
N ALA A 361 5.71 -2.66 36.10
CA ALA A 361 6.98 -3.16 36.64
C ALA A 361 8.18 -2.38 36.11
N ILE A 362 8.14 -1.95 34.85
CA ILE A 362 9.24 -1.21 34.22
C ILE A 362 9.08 0.32 34.38
N CYS A 363 7.86 0.83 34.20
CA CYS A 363 7.60 2.26 34.10
C CYS A 363 7.14 2.89 35.41
N GLY A 364 6.59 2.12 36.33
CA GLY A 364 5.92 2.60 37.53
C GLY A 364 4.45 2.96 37.27
N ASN A 365 3.87 3.83 38.10
CA ASN A 365 2.46 4.22 38.04
C ASN A 365 2.16 5.39 37.08
N LYS A 366 3.18 5.94 36.40
CA LYS A 366 3.04 7.01 35.40
C LYS A 366 3.78 6.64 34.13
N LEU A 367 3.13 6.86 32.99
CA LEU A 367 3.66 6.55 31.66
C LEU A 367 3.47 7.75 30.72
N ASP A 368 4.52 8.11 29.97
CA ASP A 368 4.42 9.21 29.00
C ASP A 368 3.57 8.79 27.82
N ILE A 369 3.94 7.69 27.16
CA ILE A 369 3.29 7.21 25.95
C ILE A 369 2.92 5.74 26.09
N HIS A 370 1.65 5.43 25.81
CA HIS A 370 1.19 4.08 25.54
C HIS A 370 0.70 3.98 24.10
N ALA A 371 1.10 2.92 23.37
CA ALA A 371 0.76 2.80 21.96
C ALA A 371 0.44 1.38 21.51
N GLY A 372 -0.32 1.28 20.41
CA GLY A 372 -0.72 0.00 19.83
C GLY A 372 -1.45 0.17 18.50
N GLY A 373 -1.97 -0.93 17.96
CA GLY A 373 -2.92 -0.87 16.84
C GLY A 373 -4.26 -0.26 17.27
N PHE A 374 -5.00 0.34 16.33
CA PHE A 374 -6.33 0.89 16.59
C PHE A 374 -7.30 -0.08 17.26
N ASP A 375 -7.19 -1.38 16.94
CA ASP A 375 -8.01 -2.45 17.52
C ASP A 375 -7.74 -2.71 19.00
N LEU A 376 -6.59 -2.27 19.53
CA LEU A 376 -6.28 -2.39 20.96
C LEU A 376 -6.92 -1.27 21.79
N LYS A 377 -7.46 -0.23 21.16
CA LYS A 377 -8.09 0.89 21.86
C LYS A 377 -9.19 0.42 22.81
N PHE A 378 -10.03 -0.51 22.34
CA PHE A 378 -11.05 -1.17 23.15
C PHE A 378 -11.20 -2.65 22.74
N PRO A 379 -11.33 -3.59 23.70
CA PRO A 379 -11.35 -3.35 25.14
C PRO A 379 -9.95 -3.26 25.76
N HIS A 380 -8.87 -3.57 25.01
CA HIS A 380 -7.57 -3.87 25.62
C HIS A 380 -6.98 -2.71 26.43
N HIS A 381 -6.71 -1.56 25.83
CA HIS A 381 -6.12 -0.42 26.53
C HIS A 381 -7.07 0.23 27.55
N ASP A 382 -8.39 0.22 27.30
CA ASP A 382 -9.38 0.67 28.30
C ASP A 382 -9.34 -0.21 29.56
N ASN A 383 -9.20 -1.52 29.39
CA ASN A 383 -9.05 -2.47 30.50
C ASN A 383 -7.71 -2.30 31.21
N GLU A 384 -6.63 -2.01 30.48
CA GLU A 384 -5.33 -1.70 31.09
C GLU A 384 -5.41 -0.44 31.95
N ILE A 385 -6.06 0.62 31.46
CA ILE A 385 -6.32 1.85 32.24
C ILE A 385 -7.02 1.48 33.54
N ALA A 386 -8.13 0.76 33.45
CA ALA A 386 -8.90 0.38 34.63
C ALA A 386 -8.08 -0.45 35.63
N GLN A 387 -7.28 -1.41 35.15
CA GLN A 387 -6.44 -2.26 35.99
C GLN A 387 -5.34 -1.50 36.70
N VAL A 388 -4.64 -0.60 36.00
CA VAL A 388 -3.53 0.17 36.59
C VAL A 388 -4.04 1.21 37.56
N GLU A 389 -5.11 1.94 37.20
CA GLU A 389 -5.75 2.91 38.08
C GLU A 389 -6.34 2.23 39.32
N ALA A 390 -6.93 1.03 39.18
CA ALA A 390 -7.42 0.23 40.30
C ALA A 390 -6.31 -0.28 41.23
N HIS A 391 -5.15 -0.66 40.69
CA HIS A 391 -4.02 -1.14 41.49
C HIS A 391 -3.39 -0.04 42.33
N TYR A 392 -3.17 1.15 41.75
CA TYR A 392 -2.53 2.27 42.43
C TYR A 392 -3.52 3.22 43.14
N ASP A 393 -4.83 3.06 42.92
CA ASP A 393 -5.89 4.00 43.33
C ASP A 393 -5.62 5.45 42.89
N ASP A 394 -5.06 5.61 41.69
CA ASP A 394 -4.68 6.89 41.06
C ASP A 394 -5.26 6.94 39.64
N PRO A 395 -6.10 7.92 39.28
CA PRO A 395 -6.81 7.97 38.00
C PRO A 395 -5.99 8.56 36.83
N HIS A 396 -4.68 8.71 36.99
CA HIS A 396 -3.81 9.26 35.96
C HIS A 396 -2.63 8.32 35.67
N TRP A 397 -2.82 7.33 34.80
CA TRP A 397 -1.74 6.44 34.44
C TRP A 397 -0.92 6.93 33.23
N VAL A 398 -1.55 7.15 32.07
CA VAL A 398 -0.88 7.49 30.80
C VAL A 398 -1.26 8.90 30.34
N ASN A 399 -0.26 9.67 29.90
CA ASN A 399 -0.49 11.02 29.38
C ASN A 399 -0.95 11.01 27.90
N TYR A 400 -0.28 10.24 27.05
CA TYR A 400 -0.53 10.20 25.60
C TYR A 400 -0.76 8.79 25.07
N PHE A 401 -1.90 8.56 24.41
CA PHE A 401 -2.23 7.32 23.72
C PHE A 401 -2.09 7.45 22.21
N LEU A 402 -1.19 6.66 21.62
CA LEU A 402 -0.94 6.65 20.17
C LEU A 402 -1.44 5.35 19.54
N HIS A 403 -2.51 5.43 18.75
CA HIS A 403 -3.06 4.27 18.05
C HIS A 403 -2.85 4.38 16.54
N CYS A 404 -2.14 3.41 15.97
CA CYS A 404 -1.91 3.35 14.53
C CYS A 404 -3.17 2.92 13.79
N GLY A 405 -3.48 3.61 12.70
CA GLY A 405 -4.67 3.33 11.89
C GLY A 405 -4.61 1.96 11.21
N THR A 406 -5.79 1.34 11.06
CA THR A 406 -5.94 -0.02 10.55
C THR A 406 -5.57 -0.13 9.07
N LEU A 407 -4.97 -1.27 8.68
CA LEU A 407 -4.76 -1.64 7.29
C LEU A 407 -5.94 -2.45 6.75
N ARG A 408 -6.51 -2.04 5.61
CA ARG A 408 -7.60 -2.73 4.92
C ARG A 408 -7.15 -3.27 3.57
N ILE A 409 -7.75 -4.37 3.09
CA ILE A 409 -7.61 -4.86 1.71
C ILE A 409 -9.00 -4.90 1.09
N GLN A 410 -9.16 -4.22 -0.06
CA GLN A 410 -10.45 -4.16 -0.78
C GLN A 410 -11.62 -3.72 0.13
N GLY A 411 -11.36 -2.76 1.04
CA GLY A 411 -12.34 -2.25 2.00
C GLY A 411 -12.59 -3.12 3.24
N MET A 412 -12.12 -4.37 3.25
CA MET A 412 -12.22 -5.28 4.40
C MET A 412 -11.01 -5.13 5.34
N LYS A 413 -11.25 -5.24 6.65
CA LYS A 413 -10.17 -5.32 7.65
C LYS A 413 -9.30 -6.54 7.34
N MET A 414 -7.99 -6.35 7.35
CA MET A 414 -7.05 -7.47 7.28
C MET A 414 -7.01 -8.17 8.64
N SER A 415 -7.34 -9.47 8.70
CA SER A 415 -7.22 -10.24 9.94
C SER A 415 -6.95 -11.72 9.70
N LYS A 416 -6.34 -12.38 10.69
CA LYS A 416 -6.11 -13.83 10.67
C LYS A 416 -7.42 -14.62 10.69
N SER A 417 -8.44 -14.14 11.41
CA SER A 417 -9.76 -14.79 11.49
C SER A 417 -10.49 -14.81 10.15
N LEU A 418 -10.35 -13.77 9.32
CA LEU A 418 -10.92 -13.71 7.98
C LEU A 418 -10.10 -14.44 6.91
N LYS A 419 -8.93 -15.01 7.27
CA LYS A 419 -7.96 -15.64 6.36
C LYS A 419 -7.64 -14.79 5.11
N ASN A 420 -7.79 -13.47 5.20
CA ASN A 420 -7.59 -12.50 4.11
C ASN A 420 -6.30 -11.69 4.29
N PHE A 421 -5.36 -12.19 5.10
CA PHE A 421 -4.13 -11.51 5.44
C PHE A 421 -2.98 -11.89 4.50
N ILE A 422 -2.07 -10.95 4.32
CA ILE A 422 -0.81 -11.15 3.62
C ILE A 422 0.29 -11.06 4.67
N THR A 423 1.08 -12.13 4.80
CA THR A 423 2.23 -12.12 5.71
C THR A 423 3.26 -11.08 5.26
N ILE A 424 4.08 -10.60 6.18
CA ILE A 424 5.16 -9.66 5.84
C ILE A 424 6.08 -10.29 4.77
N ARG A 425 6.42 -11.56 4.96
CA ARG A 425 7.28 -12.31 4.02
C ARG A 425 6.67 -12.45 2.63
N GLU A 426 5.37 -12.66 2.52
CA GLU A 426 4.69 -12.70 1.22
C GLU A 426 4.67 -11.34 0.54
N ALA A 427 4.42 -10.26 1.28
CA ALA A 427 4.51 -8.90 0.75
C ALA A 427 5.92 -8.60 0.25
N LEU A 428 6.95 -9.05 0.98
CA LEU A 428 8.36 -8.88 0.61
C LEU A 428 8.80 -9.69 -0.61
N LYS A 429 8.01 -10.65 -1.09
CA LYS A 429 8.24 -11.29 -2.40
C LYS A 429 7.92 -10.36 -3.57
N GLN A 430 7.05 -9.37 -3.34
CA GLN A 430 6.58 -8.45 -4.39
C GLN A 430 7.20 -7.07 -4.27
N TYR A 431 7.43 -6.59 -3.04
CA TYR A 431 7.87 -5.23 -2.75
C TYR A 431 9.08 -5.24 -1.82
N THR A 432 9.92 -4.21 -1.90
CA THR A 432 11.09 -4.08 -1.02
C THR A 432 10.65 -3.58 0.36
N PRO A 433 11.43 -3.85 1.44
CA PRO A 433 11.15 -3.28 2.77
C PRO A 433 11.03 -1.76 2.75
N ARG A 434 11.92 -1.12 1.97
CA ARG A 434 11.93 0.33 1.75
C ARG A 434 10.65 0.83 1.09
N GLN A 435 10.12 0.13 0.09
CA GLN A 435 8.86 0.49 -0.56
C GLN A 435 7.66 0.42 0.39
N LEU A 436 7.59 -0.62 1.23
CA LEU A 436 6.54 -0.72 2.25
C LEU A 436 6.64 0.42 3.27
N ARG A 437 7.86 0.79 3.67
CA ARG A 437 8.10 1.92 4.57
C ARG A 437 7.73 3.27 3.92
N LEU A 438 8.10 3.48 2.66
CA LEU A 438 7.71 4.66 1.89
C LEU A 438 6.20 4.77 1.72
N LEU A 439 5.49 3.65 1.51
CA LEU A 439 4.03 3.64 1.53
C LEU A 439 3.52 4.24 2.84
N PHE A 440 4.00 3.78 3.99
CA PHE A 440 3.49 4.28 5.27
C PHE A 440 3.88 5.73 5.55
N LEU A 441 5.05 6.20 5.09
CA LEU A 441 5.43 7.61 5.19
C LEU A 441 4.50 8.54 4.39
N MET A 442 3.93 8.04 3.30
CA MET A 442 3.00 8.80 2.43
C MET A 442 1.57 8.88 2.98
N HIS A 443 1.31 8.29 4.16
CA HIS A 443 -0.01 8.24 4.78
C HIS A 443 0.10 8.67 6.24
N ASN A 444 -0.89 9.41 6.75
CA ASN A 444 -0.94 9.74 8.17
C ASN A 444 -0.94 8.45 9.01
N TRP A 445 -0.16 8.40 10.08
CA TRP A 445 0.02 7.18 10.89
C TRP A 445 -1.24 6.75 11.66
N ALA A 446 -2.10 7.71 12.03
CA ALA A 446 -3.32 7.45 12.80
C ALA A 446 -4.51 7.05 11.90
N ASP A 447 -4.46 7.38 10.61
CA ASP A 447 -5.56 7.12 9.67
C ASP A 447 -5.55 5.69 9.13
N VAL A 448 -6.76 5.24 8.78
CA VAL A 448 -6.99 3.98 8.06
C VAL A 448 -6.32 4.02 6.69
N LEU A 449 -5.64 2.94 6.34
CA LEU A 449 -4.96 2.78 5.06
C LEU A 449 -5.55 1.60 4.28
N ASP A 450 -6.12 1.88 3.11
CA ASP A 450 -6.48 0.85 2.13
C ASP A 450 -5.24 0.43 1.33
N TYR A 451 -4.80 -0.80 1.55
CA TYR A 451 -3.71 -1.43 0.82
C TYR A 451 -4.20 -1.99 -0.52
N SER A 452 -3.56 -1.54 -1.60
CA SER A 452 -3.77 -2.03 -2.96
C SER A 452 -2.49 -1.92 -3.79
N HIS A 453 -2.50 -2.54 -4.98
CA HIS A 453 -1.43 -2.33 -5.97
C HIS A 453 -1.29 -0.84 -6.34
N SER A 454 -2.40 -0.13 -6.50
CA SER A 454 -2.38 1.29 -6.87
C SER A 454 -1.81 2.19 -5.76
N THR A 455 -2.03 1.85 -4.48
CA THR A 455 -1.38 2.58 -3.39
C THR A 455 0.12 2.32 -3.35
N MET A 456 0.55 1.08 -3.61
CA MET A 456 1.98 0.72 -3.69
C MET A 456 2.69 1.39 -4.87
N GLU A 457 2.03 1.52 -6.03
CA GLU A 457 2.59 2.23 -7.20
C GLU A 457 3.05 3.65 -6.87
N ARG A 458 2.34 4.35 -5.95
CA ARG A 458 2.74 5.71 -5.53
C ARG A 458 4.06 5.73 -4.76
N ALA A 459 4.29 4.73 -3.91
CA ALA A 459 5.54 4.57 -3.16
C ALA A 459 6.70 4.20 -4.09
N ILE A 460 6.47 3.25 -5.00
CA ILE A 460 7.45 2.83 -6.02
C ILE A 460 7.83 4.02 -6.91
N GLN A 461 6.84 4.81 -7.36
CA GLN A 461 7.11 5.97 -8.20
C GLN A 461 7.89 7.04 -7.44
N PHE A 462 7.60 7.26 -6.15
CA PHE A 462 8.40 8.19 -5.34
C PHE A 462 9.84 7.72 -5.18
N GLU A 463 10.05 6.45 -4.83
CA GLU A 463 11.38 5.84 -4.73
C GLU A 463 12.16 6.05 -6.03
N LYS A 464 11.55 5.74 -7.17
CA LYS A 464 12.16 5.92 -8.48
C LYS A 464 12.57 7.38 -8.73
N VAL A 465 11.66 8.33 -8.53
CA VAL A 465 11.93 9.76 -8.78
C VAL A 465 13.02 10.30 -7.86
N ALA A 466 13.00 9.91 -6.58
CA ALA A 466 14.03 10.30 -5.62
C ALA A 466 15.39 9.67 -5.98
N ASN A 467 15.41 8.38 -6.35
CA ASN A 467 16.64 7.70 -6.75
C ASN A 467 17.26 8.33 -7.99
N GLU A 468 16.47 8.64 -9.02
CA GLU A 468 16.96 9.33 -10.22
C GLU A 468 17.58 10.69 -9.89
N PHE A 469 16.98 11.44 -8.97
CA PHE A 469 17.55 12.70 -8.50
C PHE A 469 18.87 12.50 -7.75
N PHE A 470 18.95 11.54 -6.82
CA PHE A 470 20.19 11.24 -6.10
C PHE A 470 21.31 10.81 -7.06
N LEU A 471 21.00 9.95 -8.03
CA LEU A 471 21.97 9.51 -9.04
C LEU A 471 22.44 10.65 -9.93
N LEU A 472 21.54 11.57 -10.30
CA LEU A 472 21.89 12.77 -11.05
C LEU A 472 22.83 13.66 -10.24
N VAL A 473 22.52 13.91 -8.96
CA VAL A 473 23.39 14.72 -8.08
C VAL A 473 24.75 14.06 -7.90
N LYS A 474 24.81 12.75 -7.62
CA LYS A 474 26.07 11.98 -7.52
C LYS A 474 26.92 12.12 -8.79
N ASP A 475 26.29 12.05 -9.96
CA ASP A 475 26.98 12.20 -11.22
C ASP A 475 27.61 13.58 -11.41
N TYR A 476 26.86 14.65 -11.09
CA TYR A 476 27.38 16.02 -11.08
C TYR A 476 28.52 16.20 -10.08
N LEU A 477 28.40 15.63 -8.88
CA LEU A 477 29.45 15.70 -7.86
C LEU A 477 30.73 15.02 -8.36
N ARG A 478 30.66 13.80 -8.89
CA ARG A 478 31.86 13.10 -9.38
C ARG A 478 32.58 13.86 -10.49
N ARG A 479 31.85 14.51 -11.41
CA ARG A 479 32.46 15.22 -12.54
C ARG A 479 32.99 16.60 -12.18
N HIS A 480 32.27 17.34 -11.35
CA HIS A 480 32.46 18.78 -11.22
C HIS A 480 32.81 19.23 -9.80
N TYR A 481 32.52 18.43 -8.77
CA TYR A 481 32.85 18.80 -7.39
C TYR A 481 34.28 18.39 -7.05
N LYS A 482 35.13 19.39 -6.80
CA LYS A 482 36.54 19.24 -6.43
C LYS A 482 36.78 19.94 -5.10
N PRO A 483 36.57 19.27 -3.94
CA PRO A 483 36.67 19.92 -2.64
C PRO A 483 38.06 20.48 -2.34
N GLU A 484 39.10 19.87 -2.90
CA GLU A 484 40.51 20.29 -2.75
C GLU A 484 40.92 21.41 -3.73
N SER A 485 39.99 21.92 -4.54
CA SER A 485 40.26 22.96 -5.53
C SER A 485 39.29 24.13 -5.39
N SER A 486 39.81 25.36 -5.46
CA SER A 486 38.98 26.56 -5.55
C SER A 486 38.03 26.55 -6.75
N GLN A 487 38.34 25.77 -7.80
CA GLN A 487 37.46 25.59 -8.96
C GLN A 487 36.17 24.81 -8.63
N GLY A 488 36.12 24.09 -7.51
CA GLY A 488 34.92 23.40 -7.02
C GLY A 488 33.89 24.32 -6.36
N TYR A 489 34.24 25.59 -6.11
CA TYR A 489 33.40 26.55 -5.38
C TYR A 489 32.95 27.66 -6.32
N GLN A 490 31.69 27.59 -6.76
CA GLN A 490 31.10 28.57 -7.67
C GLN A 490 30.43 29.71 -6.91
N LYS A 491 30.49 30.92 -7.45
CA LYS A 491 29.77 32.09 -6.92
C LYS A 491 28.26 31.88 -7.02
N PHE A 492 27.54 32.30 -5.99
CA PHE A 492 26.08 32.36 -6.01
C PHE A 492 25.61 33.58 -6.80
N ASN A 493 24.75 33.33 -7.80
CA ASN A 493 24.03 34.39 -8.52
C ASN A 493 22.57 34.39 -8.06
N ALA A 494 21.73 35.20 -8.71
CA ALA A 494 20.31 35.31 -8.37
C ALA A 494 19.56 33.96 -8.40
N ASN A 495 19.93 33.07 -9.34
CA ASN A 495 19.31 31.74 -9.46
C ASN A 495 19.69 30.83 -8.27
N GLU A 496 20.97 30.81 -7.87
CA GLU A 496 21.43 30.04 -6.70
C GLU A 496 20.86 30.58 -5.40
N LEU A 497 20.82 31.91 -5.23
CA LEU A 497 20.21 32.54 -4.05
C LEU A 497 18.70 32.23 -3.97
N LYS A 498 18.00 32.23 -5.11
CA LYS A 498 16.59 31.83 -5.14
C LYS A 498 16.42 30.38 -4.72
N LEU A 499 17.20 29.45 -5.28
CA LEU A 499 17.13 28.04 -4.92
C LEU A 499 17.47 27.82 -3.44
N MET A 500 18.42 28.58 -2.89
CA MET A 500 18.80 28.48 -1.48
C MET A 500 17.67 28.94 -0.57
N ASN A 501 17.05 30.09 -0.86
CA ASN A 501 15.90 30.57 -0.09
C ASN A 501 14.70 29.62 -0.21
N ASP A 502 14.46 29.05 -1.41
CA ASP A 502 13.41 28.04 -1.61
C ASP A 502 13.70 26.76 -0.81
N PHE A 503 14.97 26.37 -0.69
CA PHE A 503 15.40 25.22 0.11
C PHE A 503 15.23 25.48 1.61
N GLU A 504 15.73 26.60 2.12
CA GLU A 504 15.59 27.02 3.53
C GLU A 504 14.11 27.07 3.95
N ARG A 505 13.24 27.64 3.10
CA ARG A 505 11.79 27.63 3.32
C ARG A 505 11.23 26.21 3.46
N ILE A 506 11.66 25.28 2.59
CA ILE A 506 11.18 23.91 2.65
C ILE A 506 11.70 23.19 3.90
N GLU A 507 12.93 23.47 4.36
CA GLU A 507 13.42 22.96 5.64
C GLU A 507 12.52 23.42 6.81
N GLU A 508 12.15 24.70 6.83
CA GLU A 508 11.21 25.24 7.83
C GLU A 508 9.82 24.57 7.74
N GLU A 509 9.28 24.38 6.54
CA GLU A 509 7.99 23.71 6.32
C GLU A 509 8.03 22.23 6.74
N VAL A 510 9.17 21.55 6.58
CA VAL A 510 9.39 20.18 7.05
C VAL A 510 9.42 20.14 8.59
N ASP A 511 10.12 21.08 9.24
CA ASP A 511 10.13 21.20 10.71
C ASP A 511 8.72 21.45 11.26
N ILE A 512 7.91 22.29 10.59
CA ILE A 512 6.50 22.54 10.95
C ILE A 512 5.67 21.27 10.80
N ALA A 513 5.79 20.55 9.67
CA ALA A 513 5.05 19.32 9.43
C ALA A 513 5.37 18.24 10.47
N LEU A 514 6.65 18.08 10.84
CA LEU A 514 7.06 17.11 11.86
C LEU A 514 6.59 17.50 13.26
N SER A 515 6.47 18.80 13.53
CA SER A 515 5.93 19.30 14.80
C SER A 515 4.41 19.16 14.89
N ASP A 516 3.71 19.04 13.76
CA ASP A 516 2.25 18.83 13.71
C ASP A 516 1.87 17.35 13.63
N SER A 517 2.02 16.64 14.75
CA SER A 517 1.70 15.21 14.88
C SER A 517 2.49 14.31 13.93
N ILE A 518 3.73 14.72 13.62
CA ILE A 518 4.69 13.98 12.79
C ILE A 518 4.07 13.69 11.42
N ASP A 519 3.70 14.74 10.70
CA ASP A 519 3.11 14.64 9.36
C ASP A 519 4.18 14.29 8.32
N THR A 520 4.51 13.01 8.23
CA THR A 520 5.47 12.50 7.25
C THR A 520 4.95 12.60 5.82
N ARG A 521 3.63 12.64 5.61
CA ARG A 521 3.05 12.75 4.28
C ARG A 521 3.43 14.08 3.65
N THR A 522 3.24 15.18 4.39
CA THR A 522 3.66 16.51 3.92
C THR A 522 5.17 16.56 3.69
N VAL A 523 5.99 15.91 4.54
CA VAL A 523 7.44 15.84 4.29
C VAL A 523 7.77 15.15 2.96
N ILE A 524 7.11 14.05 2.61
CA ILE A 524 7.30 13.39 1.32
C ILE A 524 6.83 14.27 0.14
N GLU A 525 5.75 15.02 0.32
CA GLU A 525 5.28 16.02 -0.67
C GLU A 525 6.33 17.13 -0.87
N LYS A 526 6.94 17.62 0.21
CA LYS A 526 8.04 18.60 0.19
C LYS A 526 9.31 18.07 -0.46
N PHE A 527 9.61 16.79 -0.30
CA PHE A 527 10.72 16.16 -1.03
C PHE A 527 10.47 16.13 -2.54
N ARG A 528 9.23 15.91 -2.99
CA ARG A 528 8.90 16.00 -4.43
C ARG A 528 9.07 17.43 -4.95
N GLU A 529 8.71 18.43 -4.14
CA GLU A 529 8.95 19.84 -4.45
C GLU A 529 10.45 20.14 -4.60
N LEU A 530 11.29 19.69 -3.66
CA LEU A 530 12.75 19.84 -3.72
C LEU A 530 13.35 19.18 -4.96
N ILE A 531 12.94 17.94 -5.27
CA ILE A 531 13.38 17.24 -6.48
C ILE A 531 13.00 18.05 -7.72
N GLY A 532 11.79 18.60 -7.75
CA GLY A 532 11.31 19.46 -8.85
C GLY A 532 12.17 20.72 -9.03
N LEU A 533 12.42 21.44 -7.93
CA LEU A 533 13.26 22.65 -7.92
C LEU A 533 14.70 22.36 -8.34
N GLY A 534 15.30 21.31 -7.78
CA GLY A 534 16.67 20.88 -8.12
C GLY A 534 16.80 20.47 -9.59
N ASN A 535 15.87 19.67 -10.11
CA ASN A 535 15.87 19.29 -11.53
C ASN A 535 15.66 20.51 -12.45
N ALA A 536 14.74 21.41 -12.11
CA ALA A 536 14.50 22.63 -12.90
C ALA A 536 15.74 23.54 -12.92
N TYR A 537 16.45 23.65 -11.80
CA TYR A 537 17.72 24.38 -11.70
C TYR A 537 18.80 23.75 -12.60
N ILE A 538 18.99 22.42 -12.50
CA ILE A 538 19.97 21.69 -13.32
C ILE A 538 19.68 21.87 -14.81
N ILE A 539 18.42 21.67 -15.23
CA ILE A 539 18.01 21.81 -16.63
C ILE A 539 18.23 23.25 -17.14
N THR A 540 17.94 24.26 -16.32
CA THR A 540 18.19 25.67 -16.67
C THR A 540 19.68 25.91 -16.94
N LYS A 541 20.55 25.41 -16.06
CA LYS A 541 22.00 25.54 -16.20
C LYS A 541 22.56 24.79 -17.42
N GLU A 542 22.08 23.57 -17.65
CA GLU A 542 22.43 22.79 -18.85
C GLU A 542 22.08 23.55 -20.14
N LYS A 543 20.89 24.21 -20.20
CA LYS A 543 20.48 25.02 -21.35
C LYS A 543 21.34 26.27 -21.54
N GLU A 544 21.85 26.85 -20.47
CA GLU A 544 22.79 27.98 -20.48
C GLU A 544 24.23 27.54 -20.83
N GLY A 545 24.50 26.23 -20.96
CA GLY A 545 25.85 25.70 -21.15
C GLY A 545 26.73 25.84 -19.92
N LEU A 546 26.12 26.01 -18.74
CA LEU A 546 26.79 26.20 -17.46
C LEU A 546 26.69 24.96 -16.59
N VAL A 547 27.71 24.73 -15.77
CA VAL A 547 27.67 23.67 -14.75
C VAL A 547 26.82 24.16 -13.57
N PRO A 548 25.86 23.37 -13.08
CA PRO A 548 25.13 23.68 -11.84
C PRO A 548 26.09 23.82 -10.66
N ASN A 549 25.72 24.65 -9.68
CA ASN A 549 26.48 24.73 -8.45
C ASN A 549 26.31 23.42 -7.66
N CYS A 550 27.40 22.65 -7.57
CA CYS A 550 27.40 21.33 -6.95
C CYS A 550 27.06 21.36 -5.46
N LEU A 551 27.37 22.44 -4.75
CA LEU A 551 27.16 22.53 -3.30
C LEU A 551 25.68 22.54 -2.97
N ILE A 552 24.90 23.40 -3.62
CA ILE A 552 23.47 23.51 -3.30
C ILE A 552 22.68 22.26 -3.67
N ILE A 553 22.99 21.63 -4.81
CA ILE A 553 22.32 20.37 -5.18
C ILE A 553 22.74 19.20 -4.29
N ARG A 554 23.98 19.21 -3.77
CA ARG A 554 24.44 18.26 -2.74
C ARG A 554 23.69 18.47 -1.44
N ASP A 555 23.60 19.70 -0.96
CA ASP A 555 22.98 20.01 0.34
C ASP A 555 21.50 19.60 0.34
N ILE A 556 20.77 19.82 -0.76
CA ILE A 556 19.40 19.31 -0.96
C ILE A 556 19.36 17.78 -0.87
N ALA A 557 20.25 17.10 -1.58
CA ALA A 557 20.29 15.63 -1.61
C ALA A 557 20.70 15.03 -0.25
N GLU A 558 21.64 15.66 0.46
CA GLU A 558 22.09 15.28 1.81
C GLU A 558 20.97 15.48 2.84
N PHE A 559 20.24 16.59 2.77
CA PHE A 559 19.07 16.84 3.62
C PHE A 559 18.01 15.74 3.44
N MET A 560 17.60 15.47 2.20
CA MET A 560 16.66 14.40 1.90
C MET A 560 17.17 13.04 2.39
N THR A 561 18.46 12.76 2.18
CA THR A 561 19.10 11.52 2.64
C THR A 561 19.05 11.40 4.16
N LYS A 562 19.39 12.47 4.90
CA LYS A 562 19.35 12.51 6.36
C LYS A 562 17.95 12.23 6.89
N MET A 563 16.92 12.83 6.29
CA MET A 563 15.53 12.62 6.70
C MET A 563 15.05 11.20 6.37
N LEU A 564 15.37 10.66 5.20
CA LEU A 564 15.05 9.28 4.83
C LEU A 564 15.82 8.26 5.70
N LYS A 565 17.04 8.58 6.16
CA LYS A 565 17.77 7.81 7.19
C LYS A 565 17.06 7.84 8.53
N MET A 566 16.61 9.02 8.97
CA MET A 566 15.83 9.18 10.20
C MET A 566 14.56 8.35 10.13
N PHE A 567 13.77 8.43 9.05
CA PHE A 567 12.59 7.59 8.84
C PHE A 567 12.93 6.10 8.64
N GLY A 568 14.22 5.78 8.49
CA GLY A 568 14.76 4.45 8.25
C GLY A 568 14.42 3.88 6.87
N ALA A 569 14.01 4.70 5.91
CA ALA A 569 13.95 4.32 4.51
C ALA A 569 15.36 4.10 3.91
N ILE A 570 16.40 4.65 4.56
CA ILE A 570 17.81 4.38 4.28
C ILE A 570 18.46 3.82 5.57
N PRO A 571 19.30 2.77 5.49
CA PRO A 571 20.03 2.27 6.65
C PRO A 571 20.97 3.31 7.27
N GLN A 572 21.11 3.30 8.59
CA GLN A 572 21.91 4.28 9.34
C GLN A 572 23.42 4.23 9.04
N GLY A 573 23.95 3.05 8.69
CA GLY A 573 25.36 2.87 8.34
C GLY A 573 25.77 3.37 6.95
N SER A 574 24.80 3.78 6.11
CA SER A 574 25.11 4.34 4.78
C SER A 574 25.79 5.71 4.93
N GLN A 575 26.97 5.88 4.34
CA GLN A 575 27.66 7.17 4.27
C GLN A 575 27.31 7.95 2.99
N ASP A 576 26.75 7.28 1.99
CA ASP A 576 26.47 7.87 0.69
C ASP A 576 25.13 8.63 0.65
N ILE A 577 25.01 9.48 -0.37
CA ILE A 577 23.78 10.18 -0.74
C ILE A 577 22.78 9.20 -1.36
N GLY A 578 21.52 9.29 -0.94
CA GLY A 578 20.42 8.54 -1.54
C GLY A 578 20.32 7.08 -1.11
N PHE A 579 19.58 6.29 -1.88
CA PHE A 579 19.33 4.88 -1.60
C PHE A 579 20.58 4.04 -1.93
N THR A 580 20.93 3.11 -1.04
CA THR A 580 22.01 2.14 -1.24
C THR A 580 21.48 0.91 -2.00
N SER A 581 22.39 0.17 -2.65
CA SER A 581 22.07 -1.10 -3.31
C SER A 581 21.60 -2.15 -2.29
N GLU A 582 20.65 -3.02 -2.66
CA GLU A 582 20.06 -4.00 -1.71
C GLU A 582 21.11 -4.98 -1.16
N ASP A 583 22.16 -5.28 -1.94
CA ASP A 583 23.29 -6.13 -1.53
C ASP A 583 24.10 -5.56 -0.35
N GLU A 584 24.09 -4.24 -0.14
CA GLU A 584 24.76 -3.58 0.99
C GLU A 584 23.89 -3.49 2.24
N GLU A 585 22.56 -3.68 2.11
CA GLU A 585 21.63 -3.69 3.25
C GLU A 585 21.71 -5.00 4.07
N ASN A 586 22.17 -6.10 3.46
CA ASN A 586 22.24 -7.42 4.10
C ASN A 586 23.60 -7.77 4.73
N GLN A 587 24.65 -6.98 4.49
CA GLN A 587 25.97 -7.20 5.07
C GLN A 587 26.18 -6.23 6.24
N GLY A 588 26.04 -6.72 7.47
CA GLY A 588 26.34 -5.94 8.68
C GLY A 588 27.75 -5.36 8.66
N GLU A 589 27.88 -4.17 9.27
CA GLU A 589 29.03 -3.29 9.65
C GLU A 589 30.50 -3.55 9.26
N SER A 590 30.86 -4.58 8.50
CA SER A 590 32.25 -4.85 8.14
C SER A 590 32.61 -4.20 6.81
N THR A 591 33.30 -3.06 6.89
CA THR A 591 34.10 -2.46 5.81
C THR A 591 33.34 -2.28 4.49
N SER A 592 32.52 -1.23 4.41
CA SER A 592 32.15 -0.62 3.13
C SER A 592 33.41 -0.07 2.47
N PHE A 593 34.16 -0.94 1.80
CA PHE A 593 35.01 -0.51 0.70
C PHE A 593 34.06 0.15 -0.30
N ASN A 594 34.32 1.42 -0.63
CA ASN A 594 33.52 2.19 -1.57
C ASN A 594 33.64 1.54 -2.96
N LYS A 595 32.80 0.52 -3.21
CA LYS A 595 32.75 -0.25 -4.46
C LYS A 595 32.52 0.68 -5.65
N GLU A 596 31.73 1.73 -5.42
CA GLU A 596 31.53 2.81 -6.38
C GLU A 596 32.88 3.47 -6.73
N ALA A 597 33.65 3.95 -5.75
CA ALA A 597 34.97 4.55 -6.00
C ALA A 597 35.95 3.61 -6.72
N LEU A 598 35.91 2.30 -6.44
CA LEU A 598 36.77 1.31 -7.10
C LEU A 598 36.37 1.05 -8.56
N VAL A 599 35.08 0.95 -8.85
CA VAL A 599 34.57 0.53 -10.16
C VAL A 599 34.39 1.70 -11.14
N MET A 600 34.15 2.91 -10.62
CA MET A 600 33.89 4.09 -11.44
C MET A 600 34.98 4.44 -12.47
N PRO A 601 36.30 4.34 -12.18
CA PRO A 601 37.33 4.60 -13.19
C PRO A 601 37.24 3.66 -14.41
N TYR A 602 36.90 2.39 -14.18
CA TYR A 602 36.72 1.41 -15.26
C TYR A 602 35.47 1.70 -16.09
N LEU A 603 34.36 2.04 -15.43
CA LEU A 603 33.11 2.37 -16.12
C LEU A 603 33.22 3.66 -16.90
N THR A 604 33.96 4.65 -16.40
CA THR A 604 34.22 5.92 -17.10
C THR A 604 35.00 5.66 -18.38
N THR A 605 36.13 4.95 -18.29
CA THR A 605 36.92 4.55 -19.46
C THR A 605 36.09 3.75 -20.47
N LEU A 606 35.23 2.84 -20.01
CA LEU A 606 34.36 2.05 -20.90
C LEU A 606 33.29 2.91 -21.59
N ALA A 607 32.69 3.87 -20.88
CA ALA A 607 31.69 4.77 -21.45
C ALA A 607 32.31 5.72 -22.48
N ASP A 608 33.51 6.24 -22.20
CA ASP A 608 34.25 7.11 -23.12
C ASP A 608 34.62 6.35 -24.40
N PHE A 609 35.19 5.15 -24.26
CA PHE A 609 35.49 4.27 -25.40
C PHE A 609 34.24 3.94 -26.23
N ARG A 610 33.11 3.64 -25.57
CA ARG A 610 31.84 3.38 -26.27
C ARG A 610 31.39 4.62 -27.06
N GLU A 611 31.52 5.81 -26.50
CA GLU A 611 31.07 7.05 -27.16
C GLU A 611 31.94 7.40 -28.37
N GLU A 612 33.27 7.20 -28.28
CA GLU A 612 34.18 7.31 -29.44
C GLU A 612 33.77 6.35 -30.56
N VAL A 613 33.64 5.05 -30.25
CA VAL A 613 33.23 4.02 -31.22
C VAL A 613 31.86 4.33 -31.82
N ARG A 614 30.92 4.82 -31.02
CA ARG A 614 29.57 5.18 -31.47
C ARG A 614 29.61 6.38 -32.42
N ASN A 615 30.43 7.38 -32.15
CA ASN A 615 30.54 8.57 -33.00
C ASN A 615 31.18 8.24 -34.35
N ASP A 616 32.23 7.41 -34.36
CA ASP A 616 32.85 6.90 -35.59
C ASP A 616 31.85 6.05 -36.41
N ALA A 617 31.07 5.20 -35.73
CA ALA A 617 30.05 4.38 -36.38
C ALA A 617 28.89 5.22 -36.95
N LYS A 618 28.48 6.30 -36.28
CA LYS A 618 27.48 7.25 -36.81
C LYS A 618 28.00 7.96 -38.06
N GLN A 619 29.24 8.44 -38.03
CA GLN A 619 29.86 9.12 -39.18
C GLN A 619 30.03 8.17 -40.37
N SER A 620 30.36 6.91 -40.09
CA SER A 620 30.58 5.87 -41.10
C SER A 620 29.31 5.13 -41.54
N GLY A 621 28.16 5.41 -40.92
CA GLY A 621 26.88 4.76 -41.22
C GLY A 621 26.82 3.26 -40.88
N VAL A 622 27.65 2.77 -39.93
CA VAL A 622 27.76 1.34 -39.62
C VAL A 622 26.76 0.92 -38.54
N THR A 623 25.59 0.46 -38.96
CA THR A 623 24.48 0.10 -38.05
C THR A 623 24.82 -1.05 -37.10
N SER A 624 25.60 -2.04 -37.53
CA SER A 624 25.94 -3.21 -36.73
C SER A 624 26.78 -2.90 -35.48
N ILE A 625 27.60 -1.83 -35.54
CA ILE A 625 28.39 -1.36 -34.39
C ILE A 625 27.49 -0.60 -33.41
N LEU A 626 26.56 0.22 -33.93
CA LEU A 626 25.57 0.91 -33.11
C LEU A 626 24.69 -0.09 -32.34
N GLU A 627 24.25 -1.16 -32.99
CA GLU A 627 23.50 -2.25 -32.35
C GLU A 627 24.30 -2.92 -31.22
N LYS A 628 25.60 -3.16 -31.41
CA LYS A 628 26.46 -3.70 -30.34
C LYS A 628 26.63 -2.73 -29.17
N CYS A 629 26.75 -1.42 -29.45
CA CYS A 629 26.82 -0.38 -28.43
C CYS A 629 25.51 -0.29 -27.63
N ASP A 630 24.36 -0.49 -28.28
CA ASP A 630 23.04 -0.56 -27.65
C ASP A 630 22.88 -1.84 -26.82
N VAL A 631 23.35 -3.01 -27.30
CA VAL A 631 23.35 -4.25 -26.51
C VAL A 631 24.20 -4.12 -25.24
N LEU A 632 25.36 -3.48 -25.33
CA LEU A 632 26.20 -3.21 -24.16
C LEU A 632 25.45 -2.31 -23.15
N ARG A 633 24.82 -1.23 -23.62
CA ARG A 633 24.05 -0.28 -22.79
C ARG A 633 22.80 -0.90 -22.16
N ASP A 634 21.99 -1.59 -22.95
CA ASP A 634 20.60 -1.94 -22.59
C ASP A 634 20.45 -3.37 -22.05
N LYS A 635 21.46 -4.23 -22.21
CA LYS A 635 21.42 -5.62 -21.74
C LYS A 635 22.59 -5.97 -20.83
N LYS A 636 23.83 -5.79 -21.29
CA LYS A 636 25.02 -6.29 -20.58
C LYS A 636 25.40 -5.49 -19.33
N LEU A 637 25.43 -4.17 -19.42
CA LEU A 637 25.72 -3.33 -18.26
C LEU A 637 24.60 -3.38 -17.20
N PRO A 638 23.30 -3.43 -17.57
CA PRO A 638 22.23 -3.62 -16.61
C PRO A 638 22.31 -4.94 -15.83
N GLU A 639 22.75 -6.03 -16.47
CA GLU A 639 23.02 -7.32 -15.79
C GLU A 639 24.08 -7.20 -14.67
N LEU A 640 24.92 -6.16 -14.73
CA LEU A 640 25.99 -5.85 -13.78
C LEU A 640 25.64 -4.69 -12.83
N GLY A 641 24.40 -4.18 -12.83
CA GLY A 641 24.01 -3.05 -11.98
C GLY A 641 24.46 -1.68 -12.50
N VAL A 642 24.74 -1.56 -13.81
CA VAL A 642 25.19 -0.30 -14.42
C VAL A 642 24.19 0.15 -15.48
N ARG A 643 23.71 1.38 -15.36
CA ARG A 643 22.86 2.04 -16.37
C ARG A 643 23.64 3.17 -17.03
N LEU A 644 23.67 3.18 -18.36
CA LEU A 644 24.19 4.32 -19.12
C LEU A 644 23.04 5.12 -19.73
N GLU A 645 23.11 6.44 -19.64
CA GLU A 645 22.15 7.37 -20.24
C GLU A 645 22.88 8.38 -21.14
N ASP A 646 22.52 8.39 -22.42
CA ASP A 646 23.13 9.31 -23.39
C ASP A 646 22.38 10.66 -23.39
N LYS A 647 23.06 11.77 -23.05
CA LYS A 647 22.53 13.16 -23.09
C LYS A 647 23.51 14.11 -23.78
N ASN A 648 23.05 14.90 -24.76
CA ASN A 648 23.83 15.99 -25.41
C ASN A 648 25.31 15.65 -25.74
N ASN A 649 25.55 14.52 -26.41
CA ASN A 649 26.89 13.97 -26.73
C ASN A 649 27.75 13.51 -25.52
N GLN A 650 27.11 13.21 -24.39
CA GLN A 650 27.78 12.69 -23.19
C GLN A 650 27.03 11.48 -22.63
N THR A 651 27.78 10.50 -22.12
CA THR A 651 27.21 9.32 -21.46
C THR A 651 27.26 9.48 -19.95
N THR A 652 26.10 9.40 -19.29
CA THR A 652 25.96 9.41 -17.83
C THR A 652 25.99 8.00 -17.29
N ILE A 653 26.79 7.75 -16.25
CA ILE A 653 26.96 6.43 -15.62
C ILE A 653 26.21 6.44 -14.29
N LYS A 654 25.23 5.56 -14.15
CA LYS A 654 24.46 5.38 -12.92
C LYS A 654 24.66 3.95 -12.42
N LEU A 655 25.08 3.83 -11.17
CA LEU A 655 25.09 2.55 -10.45
C LEU A 655 23.70 2.35 -9.86
N VAL A 656 23.06 1.24 -10.21
CA VAL A 656 21.71 0.90 -9.76
C VAL A 656 21.73 -0.55 -9.34
N ASP A 657 20.92 -0.87 -8.32
CA ASP A 657 20.75 -2.23 -7.87
C ASP A 657 20.41 -3.19 -9.03
N ARG A 658 21.15 -4.31 -9.10
CA ARG A 658 21.02 -5.30 -10.17
C ARG A 658 19.60 -5.87 -10.22
N ALA A 659 19.02 -6.23 -9.08
CA ALA A 659 17.68 -6.80 -9.03
C ALA A 659 16.63 -5.79 -9.50
N THR A 660 16.82 -4.51 -9.22
CA THR A 660 15.98 -3.42 -9.74
C THR A 660 16.07 -3.31 -11.26
N LEU A 661 17.28 -3.29 -11.84
CA LEU A 661 17.45 -3.23 -13.29
C LEU A 661 16.87 -4.46 -14.00
N LEU A 662 17.04 -5.66 -13.45
CA LEU A 662 16.46 -6.88 -13.99
C LEU A 662 14.93 -6.84 -13.97
N ARG A 663 14.32 -6.41 -12.86
CA ARG A 663 12.86 -6.22 -12.77
C ARG A 663 12.36 -5.22 -13.80
N GLU A 664 13.04 -4.09 -14.00
CA GLU A 664 12.68 -3.12 -15.03
C GLU A 664 12.79 -3.69 -16.45
N MET A 665 13.80 -4.53 -16.72
CA MET A 665 13.97 -5.20 -18.00
C MET A 665 12.84 -6.19 -18.26
N GLU A 666 12.49 -7.02 -17.28
CA GLU A 666 11.37 -7.96 -17.35
C GLU A 666 10.04 -7.23 -17.58
N GLN A 667 9.80 -6.13 -16.86
CA GLN A 667 8.60 -5.31 -17.03
C GLN A 667 8.53 -4.69 -18.43
N LYS A 668 9.64 -4.14 -18.95
CA LYS A 668 9.71 -3.60 -20.32
C LYS A 668 9.47 -4.69 -21.36
N GLU A 669 10.00 -5.90 -21.15
CA GLU A 669 9.79 -7.03 -22.05
C GLU A 669 8.34 -7.51 -22.01
N ALA A 670 7.75 -7.62 -20.82
CA ALA A 670 6.34 -7.95 -20.64
C ALA A 670 5.41 -6.91 -21.28
N GLU A 671 5.70 -5.62 -21.13
CA GLU A 671 4.94 -4.54 -21.77
C GLU A 671 5.08 -4.57 -23.29
N LYS A 672 6.29 -4.84 -23.80
CA LYS A 672 6.53 -5.00 -25.24
C LYS A 672 5.74 -6.18 -25.80
N LYS A 673 5.79 -7.35 -25.14
CA LYS A 673 4.96 -8.52 -25.48
C LYS A 673 3.48 -8.18 -25.43
N ARG A 674 3.01 -7.44 -24.42
CA ARG A 674 1.61 -7.02 -24.31
C ARG A 674 1.19 -6.11 -25.47
N LYS A 675 2.02 -5.12 -25.84
CA LYS A 675 1.77 -4.23 -26.98
C LYS A 675 1.79 -4.99 -28.31
N GLU A 676 2.65 -5.98 -28.45
CA GLU A 676 2.73 -6.84 -29.63
C GLU A 676 1.51 -7.74 -29.78
N VAL A 677 1.05 -8.35 -28.68
CA VAL A 677 -0.22 -9.09 -28.62
C VAL A 677 -1.42 -8.18 -28.92
N GLU A 678 -1.44 -6.95 -28.38
CA GLU A 678 -2.51 -6.00 -28.66
C GLU A 678 -2.50 -5.56 -30.13
N LYS A 679 -1.32 -5.41 -30.74
CA LYS A 679 -1.15 -5.11 -32.17
C LYS A 679 -1.64 -6.26 -33.05
N THR A 680 -1.22 -7.49 -32.78
CA THR A 680 -1.64 -8.66 -33.55
C THR A 680 -3.14 -8.93 -33.40
N GLU A 681 -3.71 -8.70 -32.23
CA GLU A 681 -5.16 -8.82 -32.00
C GLU A 681 -5.95 -7.73 -32.74
N LYS A 682 -5.43 -6.50 -32.81
CA LYS A 682 -6.01 -5.43 -33.64
C LYS A 682 -5.95 -5.79 -35.13
N GLU A 683 -4.82 -6.31 -35.61
CA GLU A 683 -4.65 -6.76 -36.99
C GLU A 683 -5.58 -7.92 -37.33
N ARG A 684 -5.74 -8.89 -36.42
CA ARG A 684 -6.69 -10.01 -36.56
C ARG A 684 -8.14 -9.53 -36.69
N LYS A 685 -8.58 -8.62 -35.81
CA LYS A 685 -9.93 -8.03 -35.87
C LYS A 685 -10.18 -7.25 -37.17
N VAL A 686 -9.17 -6.56 -37.69
CA VAL A 686 -9.25 -5.85 -38.98
C VAL A 686 -9.39 -6.86 -40.13
N ARG A 687 -8.61 -7.94 -40.12
CA ARG A 687 -8.66 -8.98 -41.15
C ARG A 687 -10.01 -9.73 -41.15
N GLU A 688 -10.52 -10.12 -39.98
CA GLU A 688 -11.84 -10.75 -39.86
C GLU A 688 -12.97 -9.85 -40.36
N LYS A 689 -12.87 -8.54 -40.09
CA LYS A 689 -13.84 -7.57 -40.59
C LYS A 689 -13.78 -7.44 -42.12
N ALA A 690 -12.57 -7.37 -42.70
CA ALA A 690 -12.38 -7.31 -44.15
C ALA A 690 -12.88 -8.58 -44.86
N GLU A 691 -12.66 -9.76 -44.27
CA GLU A 691 -13.16 -11.03 -44.80
C GLU A 691 -14.71 -11.08 -44.76
N LYS A 692 -15.33 -10.63 -43.66
CA LYS A 692 -16.80 -10.52 -43.56
C LYS A 692 -17.38 -9.54 -44.58
N GLU A 693 -16.73 -8.38 -44.79
CA GLU A 693 -17.14 -7.39 -45.79
C GLU A 693 -16.96 -7.92 -47.23
N ALA A 694 -15.91 -8.68 -47.52
CA ALA A 694 -15.67 -9.30 -48.82
C ALA A 694 -16.67 -10.43 -49.15
N VAL A 695 -17.10 -11.20 -48.14
CA VAL A 695 -18.19 -12.20 -48.30
C VAL A 695 -19.53 -11.49 -48.56
N ALA A 696 -19.83 -10.41 -47.84
CA ALA A 696 -21.05 -9.63 -48.06
C ALA A 696 -21.09 -8.94 -49.43
N ALA A 697 -19.94 -8.53 -49.97
CA ALA A 697 -19.82 -7.91 -51.30
C ALA A 697 -20.00 -8.88 -52.48
N LYS A 698 -20.01 -10.20 -52.25
CA LYS A 698 -20.26 -11.23 -53.29
C LYS A 698 -21.73 -11.53 -53.53
N ILE A 699 -22.64 -10.96 -52.74
CA ILE A 699 -24.09 -11.16 -52.89
C ILE A 699 -24.61 -10.13 -53.89
N ARG A 700 -25.20 -10.60 -55.00
CA ARG A 700 -25.82 -9.71 -55.99
C ARG A 700 -26.98 -8.94 -55.33
N PRO A 701 -27.19 -7.65 -55.63
CA PRO A 701 -28.23 -6.83 -54.99
C PRO A 701 -29.65 -7.44 -55.08
N GLU A 702 -29.93 -8.17 -56.16
CA GLU A 702 -31.20 -8.86 -56.44
C GLU A 702 -31.47 -10.07 -55.53
N ASP A 703 -30.43 -10.61 -54.89
CA ASP A 703 -30.47 -11.83 -54.08
C ASP A 703 -30.33 -11.54 -52.58
N LEU A 704 -30.06 -10.29 -52.21
CA LEU A 704 -29.83 -9.84 -50.83
C LEU A 704 -30.99 -10.18 -49.88
N PHE A 705 -32.23 -10.08 -50.36
CA PHE A 705 -33.43 -10.36 -49.56
C PHE A 705 -34.01 -11.76 -49.81
N LYS A 706 -33.31 -12.59 -50.59
CA LYS A 706 -33.70 -13.97 -50.92
C LYS A 706 -32.84 -15.01 -50.20
N GLN A 707 -31.73 -14.61 -49.59
CA GLN A 707 -30.75 -15.49 -48.95
C GLN A 707 -30.41 -15.02 -47.52
N GLY A 708 -29.82 -15.90 -46.71
CA GLY A 708 -29.33 -15.57 -45.36
C GLY A 708 -30.45 -15.23 -44.38
N GLU A 709 -30.27 -14.20 -43.55
CA GLU A 709 -31.24 -13.81 -42.50
C GLU A 709 -32.62 -13.34 -43.02
N HIS A 710 -32.77 -13.19 -44.34
CA HIS A 710 -34.00 -12.74 -45.01
C HIS A 710 -34.72 -13.87 -45.77
N GLU A 711 -34.13 -15.07 -45.83
CA GLU A 711 -34.72 -16.24 -46.49
C GLU A 711 -36.08 -16.59 -45.88
N GLY A 712 -37.10 -16.78 -46.73
CA GLY A 712 -38.46 -17.14 -46.32
C GLY A 712 -39.32 -16.03 -45.70
N LYS A 713 -38.82 -14.79 -45.57
CA LYS A 713 -39.58 -13.69 -44.94
C LYS A 713 -40.47 -12.88 -45.88
N TYR A 714 -40.28 -13.01 -47.19
CA TYR A 714 -40.94 -12.18 -48.20
C TYR A 714 -41.40 -13.02 -49.39
N SER A 715 -42.55 -12.68 -49.96
CA SER A 715 -43.19 -13.46 -51.03
C SER A 715 -43.12 -12.80 -52.40
N LYS A 716 -43.02 -11.47 -52.46
CA LYS A 716 -42.93 -10.69 -53.71
C LYS A 716 -41.89 -9.58 -53.60
N PHE A 717 -41.26 -9.27 -54.73
CA PHE A 717 -40.16 -8.30 -54.85
C PHE A 717 -40.42 -7.38 -56.05
N ASP A 718 -39.90 -6.16 -56.00
CA ASP A 718 -39.90 -5.24 -57.15
C ASP A 718 -38.74 -5.53 -58.12
N GLU A 719 -38.69 -4.82 -59.26
CA GLU A 719 -37.65 -4.95 -60.30
C GLU A 719 -36.21 -4.66 -59.80
N ARG A 720 -36.07 -4.12 -58.58
CA ARG A 720 -34.79 -3.78 -57.96
C ARG A 720 -34.43 -4.76 -56.82
N GLY A 721 -35.21 -5.83 -56.65
CA GLY A 721 -34.99 -6.86 -55.64
C GLY A 721 -35.46 -6.49 -54.23
N VAL A 722 -36.23 -5.40 -54.06
CA VAL A 722 -36.73 -4.96 -52.75
C VAL A 722 -38.06 -5.67 -52.43
N PRO A 723 -38.25 -6.24 -51.23
CA PRO A 723 -39.51 -6.87 -50.84
C PRO A 723 -40.69 -5.90 -50.89
N THR A 724 -41.80 -6.35 -51.47
CA THR A 724 -43.09 -5.62 -51.50
C THR A 724 -44.14 -6.27 -50.60
N HIS A 725 -44.02 -7.57 -50.33
CA HIS A 725 -44.96 -8.35 -49.51
C HIS A 725 -44.23 -9.25 -48.52
N LEU A 726 -44.83 -9.46 -47.34
CA LEU A 726 -44.37 -10.45 -46.35
C LEU A 726 -44.69 -11.88 -46.81
N ALA A 727 -44.13 -12.88 -46.13
CA ALA A 727 -44.31 -14.29 -46.44
C ALA A 727 -45.79 -14.74 -46.43
N ASP A 728 -46.64 -14.08 -45.65
CA ASP A 728 -48.08 -14.34 -45.53
C ASP A 728 -48.94 -13.64 -46.61
N GLY A 729 -48.32 -12.93 -47.55
CA GLY A 729 -49.00 -12.23 -48.65
C GLY A 729 -49.52 -10.84 -48.31
N THR A 730 -49.22 -10.30 -47.12
CA THR A 730 -49.58 -8.92 -46.76
C THR A 730 -48.63 -7.89 -47.38
N GLU A 731 -49.17 -6.74 -47.82
CA GLU A 731 -48.38 -5.64 -48.37
C GLU A 731 -47.55 -4.93 -47.28
N ILE A 732 -46.29 -4.64 -47.59
CA ILE A 732 -45.38 -3.94 -46.68
C ILE A 732 -45.76 -2.46 -46.58
N THR A 733 -45.82 -1.94 -45.35
CA THR A 733 -46.18 -0.52 -45.13
C THR A 733 -45.14 0.45 -45.69
N LYS A 734 -45.55 1.66 -46.10
CA LYS A 734 -44.66 2.70 -46.65
C LYS A 734 -43.46 3.06 -45.74
N SER A 735 -43.59 2.90 -44.43
CA SER A 735 -42.51 3.14 -43.45
C SER A 735 -41.47 2.01 -43.46
N GLN A 736 -41.92 0.77 -43.58
CA GLN A 736 -41.05 -0.41 -43.69
C GLN A 736 -40.35 -0.46 -45.06
N LEU A 737 -41.05 -0.08 -46.13
CA LEU A 737 -40.48 0.00 -47.48
C LEU A 737 -39.28 0.97 -47.53
N LYS A 738 -39.41 2.16 -46.94
CA LYS A 738 -38.30 3.13 -46.82
C LYS A 738 -37.10 2.60 -46.02
N LYS A 739 -37.31 1.72 -45.04
CA LYS A 739 -36.22 1.06 -44.30
C LYS A 739 -35.51 0.03 -45.16
N LEU A 740 -36.26 -0.80 -45.90
CA LEU A 740 -35.71 -1.83 -46.79
C LEU A 740 -34.96 -1.22 -47.99
N GLU A 741 -35.48 -0.15 -48.59
CA GLU A 741 -34.78 0.62 -49.64
C GLU A 741 -33.45 1.21 -49.15
N LYS A 742 -33.39 1.61 -47.87
CA LYS A 742 -32.16 2.12 -47.27
C LYS A 742 -31.13 1.02 -47.07
N VAL A 743 -31.56 -0.19 -46.70
CA VAL A 743 -30.68 -1.38 -46.60
C VAL A 743 -30.13 -1.73 -47.98
N GLY A 744 -30.97 -1.79 -49.02
CA GLY A 744 -30.53 -2.04 -50.41
C GLY A 744 -29.56 -0.99 -50.95
N LYS A 745 -29.80 0.31 -50.68
CA LYS A 745 -28.91 1.41 -51.12
C LYS A 745 -27.56 1.45 -50.41
N THR A 746 -27.44 0.88 -49.21
CA THR A 746 -26.18 0.96 -48.44
C THR A 746 -25.14 -0.07 -48.92
N LEU A 747 -25.56 -1.10 -49.66
CA LEU A 747 -24.70 -2.16 -50.19
C LEU A 747 -24.38 -2.03 -51.69
N LEU A 748 -25.14 -1.20 -52.42
CA LEU A 748 -24.93 -0.89 -53.84
C LEU A 748 -23.55 -0.28 -54.22
N PRO A 749 -22.86 0.52 -53.37
CA PRO A 749 -21.56 1.09 -53.77
C PRO A 749 -20.39 0.10 -53.77
N LEU A 750 -20.56 -1.15 -53.33
CA LEU A 750 -19.48 -2.15 -53.24
C LEU A 750 -19.41 -3.09 -54.47
N GLY A 751 -20.46 -3.18 -55.28
CA GLY A 751 -20.49 -4.04 -56.47
C GLY A 751 -20.10 -3.36 -57.79
N ILE A 752 -20.14 -2.03 -57.87
CA ILE A 752 -20.01 -1.30 -59.15
C ILE A 752 -18.56 -0.90 -59.48
N GLN A 753 -17.60 -0.98 -58.54
CA GLN A 753 -16.20 -0.65 -58.83
C GLN A 753 -15.36 -1.80 -59.41
N LEU A 754 -15.93 -3.00 -59.61
CA LEU A 754 -15.21 -4.17 -60.12
C LEU A 754 -15.36 -4.40 -61.64
N GLU A 755 -16.34 -3.79 -62.29
CA GLU A 755 -16.54 -3.96 -63.75
C GLU A 755 -15.68 -3.01 -64.61
N ASP A 756 -15.14 -1.92 -64.03
CA ASP A 756 -14.28 -0.94 -64.73
C ASP A 756 -12.77 -1.29 -64.75
N LEU A 757 -12.36 -2.45 -64.23
CA LEU A 757 -10.93 -2.84 -64.12
C LEU A 757 -10.49 -3.99 -65.05
N HIS A 758 -11.40 -4.53 -65.89
CA HIS A 758 -11.08 -5.64 -66.78
C HIS A 758 -10.61 -5.24 -68.19
N SER A 759 -10.35 -3.96 -68.45
CA SER A 759 -9.76 -3.49 -69.71
C SER A 759 -8.65 -2.47 -69.48
N ASN A 760 -7.47 -2.94 -69.09
CA ASN A 760 -6.17 -2.49 -69.61
C ASN A 760 -5.06 -3.26 -68.91
N SER A 761 -4.33 -4.06 -69.68
CA SER A 761 -3.10 -4.69 -69.24
C SER A 761 -1.91 -3.76 -69.46
N VAL A 762 -0.93 -3.94 -68.57
CA VAL A 762 0.49 -3.57 -68.65
C VAL A 762 0.89 -2.15 -68.20
N ILE A 763 1.85 -2.15 -67.27
CA ILE A 763 2.91 -1.16 -66.95
C ILE A 763 2.79 -0.44 -65.59
N SER A 764 3.81 -0.74 -64.77
CA SER A 764 4.39 0.01 -63.64
C SER A 764 3.78 -0.07 -62.24
N TYR A 765 4.58 -0.68 -61.37
CA TYR A 765 4.79 -0.34 -59.97
C TYR A 765 4.66 1.18 -59.71
N ILE A 766 4.21 1.53 -58.48
CA ILE A 766 4.13 2.86 -57.82
C ILE A 766 2.70 3.42 -57.77
N GLY A 767 2.07 3.35 -56.58
CA GLY A 767 0.83 4.09 -56.30
C GLY A 767 -0.04 3.59 -55.13
N GLY A 768 0.22 2.40 -54.58
CA GLY A 768 -0.61 1.77 -53.53
C GLY A 768 -0.63 2.47 -52.16
N THR A 769 0.19 3.49 -51.93
CA THR A 769 0.25 4.24 -50.68
C THR A 769 -0.77 5.39 -50.59
N SER A 770 -1.30 5.88 -51.72
CA SER A 770 -2.15 7.08 -51.73
C SER A 770 -3.62 6.80 -51.33
N LEU A 771 -4.22 5.72 -51.84
CA LEU A 771 -5.62 5.38 -51.48
C LEU A 771 -5.73 4.86 -50.03
N PHE A 772 -4.72 4.11 -49.56
CA PHE A 772 -4.64 3.64 -48.19
C PHE A 772 -4.47 4.80 -47.19
N MET A 773 -3.62 5.78 -47.50
CA MET A 773 -3.54 7.01 -46.69
C MET A 773 -4.84 7.80 -46.69
N GLN A 774 -5.52 7.95 -47.84
CA GLN A 774 -6.80 8.66 -47.89
C GLN A 774 -7.92 7.92 -47.12
N MET A 775 -7.93 6.58 -47.13
CA MET A 775 -8.90 5.79 -46.37
C MET A 775 -8.60 5.81 -44.86
N GLN A 776 -7.32 5.72 -44.46
CA GLN A 776 -6.87 5.90 -43.08
C GLN A 776 -7.18 7.30 -42.57
N GLN A 777 -6.99 8.34 -43.40
CA GLN A 777 -7.32 9.72 -43.06
C GLN A 777 -8.83 9.92 -42.89
N ARG A 778 -9.67 9.34 -43.77
CA ARG A 778 -11.14 9.37 -43.62
C ARG A 778 -11.65 8.56 -42.41
N LEU A 779 -10.98 7.46 -42.06
CA LEU A 779 -11.31 6.66 -40.88
C LEU A 779 -10.88 7.39 -39.60
N ALA A 780 -9.68 7.97 -39.57
CA ALA A 780 -9.20 8.82 -38.49
C ALA A 780 -10.11 10.04 -38.31
N GLU A 781 -10.57 10.69 -39.39
CA GLU A 781 -11.53 11.79 -39.32
C GLU A 781 -12.91 11.35 -38.81
N LYS A 782 -13.39 10.16 -39.20
CA LYS A 782 -14.64 9.58 -38.66
C LYS A 782 -14.52 9.22 -37.19
N GLU A 783 -13.38 8.68 -36.76
CA GLU A 783 -13.10 8.30 -35.38
C GLU A 783 -12.87 9.52 -34.50
N GLN A 784 -12.19 10.54 -35.02
CA GLN A 784 -12.08 11.86 -34.39
C GLN A 784 -13.45 12.55 -34.32
N LYS A 785 -14.32 12.46 -35.34
CA LYS A 785 -15.72 12.92 -35.27
C LYS A 785 -16.54 12.16 -34.22
N LYS A 786 -16.34 10.84 -34.09
CA LYS A 786 -16.99 10.02 -33.04
C LYS A 786 -16.50 10.40 -31.64
N ARG A 787 -15.18 10.58 -31.45
CA ARG A 787 -14.60 11.07 -30.18
C ARG A 787 -15.08 12.48 -29.85
N LYS A 788 -15.12 13.40 -30.84
CA LYS A 788 -15.69 14.74 -30.69
C LYS A 788 -17.17 14.69 -30.27
N LYS A 789 -17.98 13.80 -30.84
CA LYS A 789 -19.38 13.59 -30.41
C LYS A 789 -19.50 12.95 -29.02
N ALA A 790 -18.59 12.05 -28.65
CA ALA A 790 -18.60 11.38 -27.35
C ALA A 790 -18.15 12.30 -26.21
N VAL A 791 -17.17 13.19 -26.45
CA VAL A 791 -16.74 14.24 -25.49
C VAL A 791 -17.81 15.33 -25.39
N ALA A 792 -18.40 15.77 -26.51
CA ALA A 792 -19.50 16.74 -26.51
C ALA A 792 -20.79 16.21 -25.84
N ALA A 793 -20.97 14.89 -25.73
CA ALA A 793 -22.11 14.28 -25.05
C ALA A 793 -21.93 14.15 -23.52
N LYS A 794 -20.74 14.41 -22.99
CA LYS A 794 -20.40 14.22 -21.56
C LYS A 794 -20.25 15.52 -20.75
N ILE A 795 -20.27 16.69 -21.38
CA ILE A 795 -20.11 17.99 -20.70
C ILE A 795 -21.44 18.73 -20.77
N ARG A 796 -22.02 19.09 -19.61
CA ARG A 796 -23.20 19.99 -19.59
C ARG A 796 -22.73 21.39 -19.98
N SER A 797 -23.47 22.04 -20.86
CA SER A 797 -23.20 23.42 -21.33
C SER A 797 -23.03 24.43 -20.20
N GLU A 798 -23.67 24.22 -19.06
CA GLU A 798 -23.52 25.03 -17.84
C GLU A 798 -22.10 25.04 -17.28
N ASP A 799 -21.37 23.92 -17.36
CA ASP A 799 -20.00 23.82 -16.85
C ASP A 799 -19.00 24.58 -17.73
N LEU A 800 -19.32 24.77 -19.02
CA LEU A 800 -18.51 25.51 -19.99
C LEU A 800 -18.47 27.02 -19.73
N PHE A 801 -19.51 27.58 -19.10
CA PHE A 801 -19.60 29.02 -18.80
C PHE A 801 -19.20 29.36 -17.35
N LYS A 802 -18.98 28.36 -16.51
CA LYS A 802 -18.59 28.51 -15.10
C LYS A 802 -17.07 28.40 -14.86
N GLN A 803 -16.29 28.15 -15.90
CA GLN A 803 -14.83 27.96 -15.80
C GLN A 803 -14.07 28.85 -16.79
N GLY A 804 -12.91 29.35 -16.39
CA GLY A 804 -12.02 30.13 -17.26
C GLY A 804 -12.53 31.55 -17.54
N GLU A 805 -12.36 32.04 -18.78
CA GLU A 805 -12.60 33.45 -19.17
C GLU A 805 -14.06 33.95 -19.00
N HIS A 806 -15.00 33.08 -18.64
CA HIS A 806 -16.42 33.38 -18.44
C HIS A 806 -16.90 33.29 -16.99
N GLU A 807 -16.02 32.91 -16.06
CA GLU A 807 -16.34 32.81 -14.64
C GLU A 807 -16.84 34.16 -14.08
N GLY A 808 -17.97 34.15 -13.39
CA GLY A 808 -18.60 35.34 -12.80
C GLY A 808 -19.33 36.28 -13.77
N LYS A 809 -19.41 36.00 -15.09
CA LYS A 809 -20.04 36.91 -16.07
C LYS A 809 -21.56 36.75 -16.25
N TYR A 810 -22.14 35.65 -15.77
CA TYR A 810 -23.56 35.33 -16.00
C TYR A 810 -24.24 34.85 -14.72
N SER A 811 -25.49 35.24 -14.50
CA SER A 811 -26.23 34.99 -13.26
C SER A 811 -27.31 33.91 -13.37
N LYS A 812 -27.86 33.68 -14.56
CA LYS A 812 -28.94 32.69 -14.78
C LYS A 812 -28.72 31.89 -16.06
N PHE A 813 -29.13 30.63 -16.04
CA PHE A 813 -29.03 29.68 -17.16
C PHE A 813 -30.40 29.02 -17.41
N ASN A 814 -30.70 28.67 -18.66
CA ASN A 814 -31.92 27.90 -18.99
C ASN A 814 -31.70 26.38 -18.85
N GLU A 815 -32.76 25.58 -19.05
CA GLU A 815 -32.72 24.11 -18.94
C GLU A 815 -31.71 23.40 -19.87
N ARG A 816 -31.18 24.11 -20.87
CA ARG A 816 -30.12 23.63 -21.76
C ARG A 816 -28.76 24.19 -21.38
N GLY A 817 -28.60 24.70 -20.16
CA GLY A 817 -27.38 25.26 -19.58
C GLY A 817 -26.84 26.52 -20.27
N VAL A 818 -27.70 27.32 -20.90
CA VAL A 818 -27.30 28.52 -21.65
C VAL A 818 -27.60 29.79 -20.85
N PRO A 819 -26.64 30.73 -20.66
CA PRO A 819 -26.83 31.88 -19.80
C PRO A 819 -27.88 32.84 -20.36
N THR A 820 -28.95 33.12 -19.62
CA THR A 820 -30.05 34.01 -20.01
C THR A 820 -29.87 35.43 -19.50
N HIS A 821 -29.03 35.63 -18.47
CA HIS A 821 -28.80 36.94 -17.86
C HIS A 821 -27.31 37.16 -17.59
N LEU A 822 -26.87 38.41 -17.73
CA LEU A 822 -25.54 38.85 -17.29
C LEU A 822 -25.46 38.89 -15.75
N ALA A 823 -24.25 39.00 -15.20
CA ALA A 823 -24.03 39.07 -13.75
C ALA A 823 -24.78 40.24 -13.08
N ASP A 824 -25.02 41.33 -13.81
CA ASP A 824 -25.76 42.50 -13.35
C ASP A 824 -27.29 42.36 -13.43
N GLY A 825 -27.80 41.21 -13.89
CA GLY A 825 -29.23 40.93 -13.99
C GLY A 825 -29.89 41.35 -15.31
N THR A 826 -29.12 41.84 -16.29
CA THR A 826 -29.67 42.21 -17.61
C THR A 826 -30.01 40.97 -18.44
N GLU A 827 -31.23 40.91 -19.00
CA GLU A 827 -31.70 39.78 -19.82
C GLU A 827 -31.12 39.82 -21.24
N ILE A 828 -30.58 38.69 -21.71
CA ILE A 828 -29.88 38.60 -23.00
C ILE A 828 -30.89 38.33 -24.13
N SER A 829 -31.08 39.31 -25.03
CA SER A 829 -32.10 39.27 -26.09
C SER A 829 -31.80 38.29 -27.24
N LYS A 830 -32.85 37.82 -27.94
CA LYS A 830 -32.81 36.76 -28.96
C LYS A 830 -31.91 37.06 -30.17
N SER A 831 -31.60 38.32 -30.49
CA SER A 831 -30.75 38.69 -31.64
C SER A 831 -29.25 38.41 -31.43
N VAL A 832 -28.81 38.11 -30.20
CA VAL A 832 -27.44 37.66 -29.87
C VAL A 832 -27.25 36.15 -30.17
N GLY A 833 -28.31 35.44 -30.56
CA GLY A 833 -28.33 34.00 -30.82
C GLY A 833 -27.39 33.52 -31.95
N GLU A 834 -27.08 34.38 -32.93
CA GLU A 834 -26.18 34.03 -34.03
C GLU A 834 -24.69 34.21 -33.68
N ALA A 835 -24.35 35.22 -32.88
CA ALA A 835 -23.01 35.35 -32.29
C ALA A 835 -22.70 34.20 -31.30
N ARG A 836 -23.74 33.69 -30.62
CA ARG A 836 -23.72 32.58 -29.64
C ARG A 836 -23.17 31.26 -30.19
N LYS A 837 -23.57 30.88 -31.42
CA LYS A 837 -23.09 29.64 -32.08
C LYS A 837 -21.62 29.74 -32.50
N GLY A 838 -21.12 30.95 -32.75
CA GLY A 838 -19.72 31.18 -33.11
C GLY A 838 -18.76 30.96 -31.94
N VAL A 839 -19.16 31.36 -30.74
CA VAL A 839 -18.35 31.24 -29.51
C VAL A 839 -18.30 29.78 -29.02
N GLU A 840 -19.44 29.08 -28.96
CA GLU A 840 -19.46 27.63 -28.65
C GLU A 840 -18.55 26.83 -29.58
N LYS A 841 -18.57 27.14 -30.88
CA LYS A 841 -17.75 26.43 -31.86
C LYS A 841 -16.26 26.71 -31.67
N LYS A 842 -15.87 27.95 -31.33
CA LYS A 842 -14.46 28.32 -31.08
C LYS A 842 -13.92 27.73 -29.78
N VAL A 843 -14.67 27.79 -28.68
CA VAL A 843 -14.24 27.25 -27.37
C VAL A 843 -14.12 25.73 -27.42
N LEU A 844 -15.12 25.06 -28.00
CA LEU A 844 -15.08 23.60 -28.17
C LEU A 844 -13.90 23.18 -29.07
N THR A 845 -13.57 23.96 -30.11
CA THR A 845 -12.42 23.67 -30.97
C THR A 845 -11.09 23.83 -30.24
N LYS A 846 -10.95 24.85 -29.38
CA LYS A 846 -9.72 25.10 -28.59
C LYS A 846 -9.49 24.01 -27.53
N MET A 847 -10.53 23.55 -26.83
CA MET A 847 -10.42 22.47 -25.84
C MET A 847 -10.27 21.07 -26.46
N ILE A 848 -10.65 20.87 -27.72
CA ILE A 848 -10.32 19.63 -28.45
C ILE A 848 -8.87 19.65 -28.99
N GLN A 849 -8.26 20.85 -29.09
CA GLN A 849 -6.85 21.01 -29.52
C GLN A 849 -5.85 20.90 -28.36
N GLN A 850 -6.24 21.30 -27.14
CA GLN A 850 -5.53 20.94 -25.90
C GLN A 850 -5.79 19.48 -25.55
#